data_AF-A0A6A4HU65-F1
#
_entry.id   AF-A0A6A4HU65-F1
#
_cell.length_a   1.000
_cell.length_b   1.000
_cell.length_c   1.000
_cell.angle_alpha   90.00
_cell.angle_beta   90.00
_cell.angle_gamma   90.00
#
_symmetry.space_group_name_H-M   'P 1'
#
loop_
_entity.id
_entity.type
_entity.pdbx_description
1 polymer ?
#
loop_
_entity_poly.entity_id
_entity_poly.type
_entity_poly.pdbx_seq_one_letter_code
_entity_poly.pdbx_strand_id
1 'polypeptide(L)'
;MSSARIQALLAAPDPEQATKSTTLDAEFDESEKAQAELASNLASSSSKVNALIAEAKSSAHSHVETAQNLSLLRHSLTDELVDLTQGLLSSMSSEPGSSTLLEDIETLHRNLNDLQGVKGYAQVVKHVLELSESSIQEIESLPVSSSISTSSVTQFQALQAFVSSVANACSSVEDGAGKQKLHLVGFLERVRDRTWVDIKKRLSTPLLDAAEQLHWPMSVDYGKARQDERTAFEHAFIRLLQLQRVVSNASSSESRSEKDGIYPLEILIQPVALRFKYHFEGQDKPEWYFTHVLNVAHDHRPFMDHVVQHLLKSAGHNSVNAWCRHYYHIRSLLAHTIYQALSFDTALKEEGFELDGTLGCSKGDSAEPWTGISDVILGRKEWFDAWLDGEKRFAENQYHDIIGASDAWQIADDEPDHDDTVSSSPDIKTTNSARRVKALIEQVTDRYSPLQASHTVPASCSLHKYLFWCYTLGRITSSLDAYETLASSLVRAVPGALGVSLGVKDDHSSSINVDTNRFTSGVEGVQRLCKALLSSRFVEAAMHTWGEDLFFLELWTEINQRPALQALARASSVLPVSTLIAKYQKVGSRSEDIIVQQVCAEIESNLKGHLSTTTTSPNPGTMSKPDDDFTLSQTLLAPIALLSTHLSYMRVTLPQQILTPLYRRIASRLAEHLLQRQILYRGHFTSTEGRAIHGECELWVETCRVTLLQAFGGSRNRVEAPWLRLVEAARLVSVEGEPRERVVNATFGGTDEGEWEEVMVEVVGCSELTREEVGRILRRID
;
A
#
# COMPACT_ATOMS: atom_id res chain seq x y z
N MET A 1 -135.48 67.07 10.14
CA MET A 1 -136.65 67.19 9.26
C MET A 1 -137.42 68.42 9.72
N SER A 2 -137.63 69.48 8.95
CA SER A 2 -137.53 69.69 7.50
C SER A 2 -138.42 68.80 6.61
N SER A 3 -139.21 69.47 5.77
CA SER A 3 -139.94 68.98 4.58
C SER A 3 -141.32 68.30 4.72
N ALA A 4 -142.19 68.64 3.75
CA ALA A 4 -143.25 67.86 3.12
C ALA A 4 -144.44 67.30 3.95
N ARG A 5 -145.51 68.10 4.11
CA ARG A 5 -146.90 67.60 3.89
C ARG A 5 -147.94 68.69 3.63
N ILE A 6 -148.22 68.99 2.36
CA ILE A 6 -149.46 69.68 1.92
C ILE A 6 -150.19 68.79 0.92
N GLN A 7 -150.97 67.84 1.46
CA GLN A 7 -152.17 67.30 0.80
C GLN A 7 -153.20 66.76 1.82
N ALA A 8 -153.20 67.34 3.02
CA ALA A 8 -154.28 67.26 4.00
C ALA A 8 -154.50 68.70 4.52
N LEU A 9 -155.56 69.38 4.08
CA LEU A 9 -156.94 69.29 4.59
C LEU A 9 -157.07 70.03 5.93
N LEU A 10 -157.22 71.36 5.88
CA LEU A 10 -158.54 72.04 5.89
C LEU A 10 -159.29 72.03 7.24
N ALA A 11 -158.56 71.82 8.34
CA ALA A 11 -158.84 72.50 9.61
C ALA A 11 -158.21 73.92 9.62
N ALA A 12 -158.68 74.80 10.51
CA ALA A 12 -158.25 76.21 10.70
C ALA A 12 -158.64 76.69 12.12
N PRO A 13 -158.19 77.85 12.67
CA PRO A 13 -157.16 78.85 12.24
C PRO A 13 -156.00 78.98 13.30
N ASP A 14 -155.02 79.89 13.34
CA ASP A 14 -154.32 80.82 12.41
C ASP A 14 -152.91 81.19 13.00
N PRO A 15 -152.01 81.97 12.34
CA PRO A 15 -150.55 82.00 12.66
C PRO A 15 -149.98 83.30 13.34
N GLU A 16 -148.64 83.31 13.48
CA GLU A 16 -147.71 84.47 13.69
C GLU A 16 -147.52 85.14 15.07
N GLN A 17 -146.87 84.44 16.03
CA GLN A 17 -146.00 85.05 17.06
C GLN A 17 -144.85 84.07 17.44
N ALA A 18 -143.56 84.15 17.05
CA ALA A 18 -142.66 85.15 16.43
C ALA A 18 -141.52 85.68 17.34
N THR A 19 -140.53 84.80 17.58
CA THR A 19 -139.08 85.11 17.45
C THR A 19 -138.45 86.24 18.28
N LYS A 20 -138.66 86.32 19.61
CA LYS A 20 -137.89 87.26 20.47
C LYS A 20 -137.35 86.76 21.82
N SER A 21 -137.75 85.59 22.34
CA SER A 21 -137.17 85.04 23.57
C SER A 21 -135.85 84.28 23.35
N THR A 22 -135.70 83.64 22.19
CA THR A 22 -134.75 82.54 21.95
C THR A 22 -133.27 82.93 21.76
N THR A 23 -132.89 84.19 21.99
CA THR A 23 -131.50 84.66 21.77
C THR A 23 -130.74 84.99 23.05
N LEU A 24 -131.43 85.31 24.16
CA LEU A 24 -130.78 85.68 25.42
C LEU A 24 -130.36 84.46 26.24
N ASP A 25 -131.20 83.41 26.24
CA ASP A 25 -130.92 82.17 26.97
C ASP A 25 -129.65 81.46 26.43
N ALA A 26 -129.27 81.70 25.18
CA ALA A 26 -128.15 81.02 24.51
C ALA A 26 -126.76 81.43 25.01
N GLU A 27 -126.54 82.71 25.32
CA GLU A 27 -125.21 83.23 25.70
C GLU A 27 -124.83 82.87 27.14
N PHE A 28 -125.81 82.82 28.05
CA PHE A 28 -125.59 82.36 29.44
C PHE A 28 -125.18 80.88 29.46
N ASP A 29 -125.89 80.07 28.68
CA ASP A 29 -125.66 78.64 28.49
C ASP A 29 -124.25 78.32 27.97
N GLU A 30 -123.60 79.23 27.23
CA GLU A 30 -122.25 79.02 26.70
C GLU A 30 -121.15 79.29 27.74
N SER A 31 -121.33 80.33 28.57
CA SER A 31 -120.39 80.73 29.62
C SER A 31 -120.26 79.67 30.73
N GLU A 32 -121.39 79.12 31.20
CA GLU A 32 -121.39 78.10 32.26
C GLU A 32 -120.71 76.79 31.79
N LYS A 33 -120.90 76.41 30.51
CA LYS A 33 -120.20 75.27 29.90
C LYS A 33 -118.68 75.47 29.88
N ALA A 34 -118.20 76.65 29.48
CA ALA A 34 -116.76 76.95 29.43
C ALA A 34 -116.09 76.88 30.81
N GLN A 35 -116.75 77.40 31.87
CA GLN A 35 -116.20 77.32 33.23
C GLN A 35 -116.18 75.88 33.77
N ALA A 36 -117.21 75.09 33.50
CA ALA A 36 -117.25 73.66 33.88
C ALA A 36 -116.16 72.84 33.15
N GLU A 37 -115.93 73.11 31.87
CA GLU A 37 -114.91 72.44 31.07
C GLU A 37 -113.48 72.76 31.54
N LEU A 38 -113.20 74.01 31.93
CA LEU A 38 -111.87 74.41 32.42
C LEU A 38 -111.58 73.81 33.82
N ALA A 39 -112.58 73.75 34.71
CA ALA A 39 -112.47 73.06 36.00
C ALA A 39 -112.24 71.54 35.83
N SER A 40 -112.98 70.90 34.91
CA SER A 40 -112.80 69.49 34.56
C SER A 40 -111.38 69.21 34.03
N ASN A 41 -110.87 70.07 33.16
CA ASN A 41 -109.51 69.95 32.62
C ASN A 41 -108.43 70.05 33.71
N LEU A 42 -108.56 70.99 34.65
CA LEU A 42 -107.62 71.16 35.77
C LEU A 42 -107.64 69.95 36.73
N ALA A 43 -108.83 69.42 37.05
CA ALA A 43 -108.98 68.18 37.80
C ALA A 43 -108.34 66.97 37.08
N SER A 44 -108.53 66.86 35.75
CA SER A 44 -107.90 65.80 34.95
C SER A 44 -106.37 65.92 34.92
N SER A 45 -105.84 67.14 34.85
CA SER A 45 -104.39 67.40 34.77
C SER A 45 -103.69 67.11 36.10
N SER A 46 -104.23 67.64 37.20
CA SER A 46 -103.73 67.36 38.55
C SER A 46 -103.80 65.86 38.92
N SER A 47 -104.88 65.18 38.51
CA SER A 47 -104.98 63.71 38.63
C SER A 47 -103.87 62.98 37.85
N LYS A 48 -103.64 63.34 36.58
CA LYS A 48 -102.56 62.76 35.75
C LYS A 48 -101.17 63.02 36.34
N VAL A 49 -100.89 64.22 36.83
CA VAL A 49 -99.59 64.55 37.45
C VAL A 49 -99.37 63.74 38.73
N ASN A 50 -100.38 63.62 39.59
CA ASN A 50 -100.28 62.80 40.81
C ASN A 50 -100.13 61.30 40.50
N ALA A 51 -100.79 60.80 39.45
CA ALA A 51 -100.60 59.42 38.97
C ALA A 51 -99.17 59.18 38.48
N LEU A 52 -98.62 60.08 37.64
CA LEU A 52 -97.25 60.00 37.13
C LEU A 52 -96.20 60.10 38.26
N ILE A 53 -96.44 60.92 39.30
CA ILE A 53 -95.56 61.01 40.47
C ILE A 53 -95.61 59.70 41.29
N ALA A 54 -96.78 59.10 41.46
CA ALA A 54 -96.93 57.81 42.15
C ALA A 54 -96.25 56.67 41.37
N GLU A 55 -96.44 56.63 40.05
CA GLU A 55 -95.81 55.68 39.12
C GLU A 55 -94.28 55.84 39.12
N ALA A 56 -93.77 57.05 38.97
CA ALA A 56 -92.33 57.33 39.02
C ALA A 56 -91.71 56.96 40.37
N LYS A 57 -92.42 57.21 41.50
CA LYS A 57 -91.95 56.81 42.83
C LYS A 57 -91.96 55.28 43.02
N SER A 58 -92.97 54.59 42.50
CA SER A 58 -93.05 53.12 42.53
C SER A 58 -91.94 52.48 41.68
N SER A 59 -91.74 52.99 40.46
CA SER A 59 -90.66 52.59 39.56
C SER A 59 -89.28 52.82 40.19
N ALA A 60 -89.03 54.01 40.76
CA ALA A 60 -87.78 54.31 41.46
C ALA A 60 -87.52 53.37 42.65
N HIS A 61 -88.56 52.96 43.39
CA HIS A 61 -88.40 52.01 44.49
C HIS A 61 -88.04 50.61 43.99
N SER A 62 -88.74 50.12 42.95
CA SER A 62 -88.43 48.85 42.26
C SER A 62 -87.00 48.84 41.71
N HIS A 63 -86.52 49.96 41.15
CA HIS A 63 -85.13 50.12 40.70
C HIS A 63 -84.11 50.08 41.86
N VAL A 64 -84.46 50.54 43.06
CA VAL A 64 -83.59 50.41 44.24
C VAL A 64 -83.57 48.97 44.77
N GLU A 65 -84.72 48.30 44.87
CA GLU A 65 -84.76 46.89 45.31
C GLU A 65 -84.03 45.97 44.32
N THR A 66 -84.23 46.14 43.02
CA THR A 66 -83.50 45.37 41.99
C THR A 66 -82.00 45.66 42.01
N ALA A 67 -81.57 46.91 42.22
CA ALA A 67 -80.15 47.24 42.39
C ALA A 67 -79.53 46.61 43.67
N GLN A 68 -80.27 46.56 44.78
CA GLN A 68 -79.84 45.88 46.00
C GLN A 68 -79.72 44.36 45.80
N ASN A 69 -80.72 43.73 45.19
CA ASN A 69 -80.71 42.31 44.87
C ASN A 69 -79.57 41.94 43.91
N LEU A 70 -79.31 42.76 42.87
CA LEU A 70 -78.16 42.58 41.98
C LEU A 70 -76.81 42.77 42.70
N SER A 71 -76.73 43.68 43.67
CA SER A 71 -75.53 43.85 44.48
C SER A 71 -75.27 42.63 45.37
N LEU A 72 -76.30 42.07 46.02
CA LEU A 72 -76.19 40.84 46.82
C LEU A 72 -75.81 39.64 45.94
N LEU A 73 -76.47 39.46 44.79
CA LEU A 73 -76.14 38.42 43.82
C LEU A 73 -74.68 38.54 43.34
N ARG A 74 -74.18 39.76 43.10
CA ARG A 74 -72.77 39.99 42.75
C ARG A 74 -71.81 39.57 43.87
N HIS A 75 -72.14 39.78 45.14
CA HIS A 75 -71.29 39.32 46.24
C HIS A 75 -71.32 37.78 46.32
N SER A 76 -72.50 37.14 46.25
CA SER A 76 -72.62 35.67 46.19
C SER A 76 -71.79 35.07 45.04
N LEU A 77 -71.88 35.65 43.84
CA LEU A 77 -71.07 35.24 42.68
C LEU A 77 -69.58 35.53 42.88
N THR A 78 -69.21 36.55 43.66
CA THR A 78 -67.80 36.83 43.98
C THR A 78 -67.26 35.79 44.96
N ASP A 79 -68.04 35.42 45.98
CA ASP A 79 -67.68 34.40 46.96
C ASP A 79 -67.61 33.00 46.29
N GLU A 80 -68.55 32.66 45.41
CA GLU A 80 -68.51 31.45 44.57
C GLU A 80 -67.28 31.42 43.64
N LEU A 81 -66.94 32.56 43.01
CA LEU A 81 -65.72 32.65 42.18
C LEU A 81 -64.44 32.58 43.02
N VAL A 82 -64.44 33.09 44.26
CA VAL A 82 -63.32 32.95 45.20
C VAL A 82 -63.17 31.49 45.63
N ASP A 83 -64.24 30.77 45.97
CA ASP A 83 -64.17 29.35 46.35
C ASP A 83 -63.71 28.47 45.17
N LEU A 84 -64.25 28.72 43.96
CA LEU A 84 -63.81 28.05 42.74
C LEU A 84 -62.33 28.33 42.39
N THR A 85 -61.86 29.57 42.56
CA THR A 85 -60.44 29.90 42.30
C THR A 85 -59.51 29.40 43.40
N GLN A 86 -59.96 29.36 44.66
CA GLN A 86 -59.26 28.73 45.77
C GLN A 86 -59.06 27.22 45.50
N GLY A 87 -60.12 26.52 45.08
CA GLY A 87 -60.09 25.11 44.68
C GLY A 87 -59.25 24.80 43.44
N LEU A 88 -58.96 25.81 42.60
CA LEU A 88 -58.04 25.71 41.46
C LEU A 88 -56.58 26.02 41.82
N LEU A 89 -56.29 26.64 42.98
CA LEU A 89 -54.98 27.26 43.26
C LEU A 89 -54.32 26.95 44.61
N SER A 90 -55.03 26.48 45.65
CA SER A 90 -54.39 26.27 46.96
C SER A 90 -55.02 25.23 47.88
N SER A 91 -54.36 24.07 47.97
CA SER A 91 -54.42 23.15 49.11
C SER A 91 -53.13 23.24 49.96
N MET A 92 -52.69 24.45 50.32
CA MET A 92 -51.50 24.70 51.15
C MET A 92 -51.59 24.20 52.63
N SER A 93 -52.39 23.16 52.90
CA SER A 93 -52.57 22.58 54.24
C SER A 93 -53.10 21.13 54.28
N SER A 94 -52.69 20.22 53.39
CA SER A 94 -52.61 18.76 53.74
C SER A 94 -51.83 17.92 52.72
N GLU A 95 -50.98 17.03 53.24
CA GLU A 95 -50.25 15.89 52.64
C GLU A 95 -49.50 16.04 51.28
N PRO A 96 -48.27 15.49 51.16
CA PRO A 96 -47.50 15.51 49.91
C PRO A 96 -47.94 14.38 48.97
N GLY A 97 -49.02 14.59 48.20
CA GLY A 97 -49.46 13.58 47.22
C GLY A 97 -50.61 13.91 46.28
N SER A 98 -51.45 14.91 46.56
CA SER A 98 -52.52 15.33 45.64
C SER A 98 -52.04 16.44 44.69
N SER A 99 -51.96 16.13 43.40
CA SER A 99 -51.84 17.12 42.33
C SER A 99 -53.06 18.05 42.29
N THR A 100 -52.90 19.23 41.71
CA THR A 100 -54.04 20.17 41.55
C THR A 100 -54.95 19.72 40.41
N LEU A 101 -56.24 20.07 40.43
CA LEU A 101 -57.15 19.73 39.33
C LEU A 101 -56.71 20.33 37.98
N LEU A 102 -55.99 21.45 37.98
CA LEU A 102 -55.39 22.03 36.78
C LEU A 102 -54.22 21.18 36.25
N GLU A 103 -53.38 20.67 37.15
CA GLU A 103 -52.27 19.77 36.86
C GLU A 103 -52.74 18.37 36.43
N ASP A 104 -53.83 17.86 37.01
CA ASP A 104 -54.53 16.65 36.56
C ASP A 104 -55.10 16.83 35.14
N ILE A 105 -55.71 17.98 34.84
CA ILE A 105 -56.20 18.29 33.48
C ILE A 105 -55.02 18.46 32.51
N GLU A 106 -53.92 19.10 32.92
CA GLU A 106 -52.75 19.26 32.06
C GLU A 106 -52.04 17.92 31.80
N THR A 107 -51.88 17.07 32.83
CA THR A 107 -51.33 15.71 32.65
C THR A 107 -52.27 14.83 31.84
N LEU A 108 -53.59 14.91 32.01
CA LEU A 108 -54.56 14.26 31.12
C LEU A 108 -54.45 14.76 29.67
N HIS A 109 -54.22 16.06 29.45
CA HIS A 109 -54.04 16.61 28.10
C HIS A 109 -52.70 16.19 27.47
N ARG A 110 -51.61 16.17 28.24
CA ARG A 110 -50.31 15.61 27.82
C ARG A 110 -50.46 14.12 27.47
N ASN A 111 -51.04 13.31 28.36
CA ASN A 111 -51.34 11.89 28.13
C ASN A 111 -52.23 11.66 26.89
N LEU A 112 -53.21 12.53 26.63
CA LEU A 112 -54.07 12.45 25.43
C LEU A 112 -53.27 12.75 24.16
N ASN A 113 -52.41 13.77 24.17
CA ASN A 113 -51.52 14.09 23.04
C ASN A 113 -50.50 12.98 22.80
N ASP A 114 -49.94 12.38 23.86
CA ASP A 114 -49.03 11.23 23.78
C ASP A 114 -49.75 9.99 23.22
N LEU A 115 -50.96 9.68 23.68
CA LEU A 115 -51.81 8.61 23.13
C LEU A 115 -52.17 8.88 21.66
N GLN A 116 -52.38 10.14 21.27
CA GLN A 116 -52.62 10.52 19.88
C GLN A 116 -51.35 10.36 19.01
N GLY A 117 -50.18 10.67 19.55
CA GLY A 117 -48.88 10.42 18.91
C GLY A 117 -48.60 8.92 18.74
N VAL A 118 -48.81 8.11 19.78
CA VAL A 118 -48.70 6.65 19.75
C VAL A 118 -49.70 6.03 18.76
N LYS A 119 -50.93 6.55 18.70
CA LYS A 119 -51.93 6.15 17.70
C LYS A 119 -51.44 6.46 16.28
N GLY A 120 -50.89 7.65 16.05
CA GLY A 120 -50.31 8.02 14.75
C GLY A 120 -49.15 7.11 14.34
N TYR A 121 -48.21 6.84 15.26
CA TYR A 121 -47.11 5.89 15.06
C TYR A 121 -47.64 4.49 14.70
N ALA A 122 -48.62 3.98 15.45
CA ALA A 122 -49.23 2.67 15.21
C ALA A 122 -49.96 2.60 13.86
N GLN A 123 -50.61 3.69 13.43
CA GLN A 123 -51.25 3.78 12.10
C GLN A 123 -50.22 3.78 10.97
N VAL A 124 -49.11 4.50 11.10
CA VAL A 124 -48.01 4.50 10.11
C VAL A 124 -47.36 3.11 10.01
N VAL A 125 -47.06 2.47 11.13
CA VAL A 125 -46.53 1.09 11.16
C VAL A 125 -47.51 0.10 10.55
N LYS A 126 -48.81 0.18 10.93
CA LYS A 126 -49.85 -0.69 10.38
C LYS A 126 -49.93 -0.56 8.85
N HIS A 127 -50.01 0.66 8.33
CA HIS A 127 -50.19 0.89 6.88
C HIS A 127 -49.01 0.37 6.07
N VAL A 128 -47.78 0.52 6.57
CA VAL A 128 -46.57 -0.03 5.95
C VAL A 128 -46.53 -1.56 5.97
N LEU A 129 -47.04 -2.19 7.05
CA LEU A 129 -47.18 -3.64 7.09
C LEU A 129 -48.24 -4.13 6.09
N GLU A 130 -49.42 -3.49 6.03
CA GLU A 130 -50.46 -3.79 5.03
C GLU A 130 -49.94 -3.64 3.59
N LEU A 131 -49.17 -2.60 3.29
CA LEU A 131 -48.52 -2.42 1.98
C LEU A 131 -47.45 -3.49 1.71
N SER A 132 -46.65 -3.89 2.71
CA SER A 132 -45.66 -4.95 2.54
C SER A 132 -46.29 -6.32 2.26
N GLU A 133 -47.37 -6.66 2.95
CA GLU A 133 -48.12 -7.89 2.71
C GLU A 133 -48.80 -7.85 1.33
N SER A 134 -49.45 -6.73 0.98
CA SER A 134 -50.06 -6.52 -0.34
C SER A 134 -49.04 -6.65 -1.48
N SER A 135 -47.80 -6.18 -1.27
CA SER A 135 -46.70 -6.31 -2.25
C SER A 135 -46.24 -7.75 -2.46
N ILE A 136 -46.32 -8.59 -1.43
CA ILE A 136 -46.01 -10.02 -1.53
C ILE A 136 -47.16 -10.75 -2.21
N GLN A 137 -48.42 -10.45 -1.84
CA GLN A 137 -49.62 -11.02 -2.48
C GLN A 137 -49.76 -10.62 -3.96
N GLU A 138 -49.37 -9.39 -4.35
CA GLU A 138 -49.29 -8.94 -5.76
C GLU A 138 -48.37 -9.84 -6.60
N ILE A 139 -47.34 -10.44 -5.99
CA ILE A 139 -46.35 -11.29 -6.68
C ILE A 139 -46.67 -12.79 -6.55
N GLU A 140 -47.22 -13.24 -5.42
CA GLU A 140 -47.69 -14.63 -5.24
C GLU A 140 -48.91 -14.97 -6.11
N SER A 141 -49.74 -13.98 -6.46
CA SER A 141 -50.91 -14.16 -7.33
C SER A 141 -50.59 -14.13 -8.84
N LEU A 142 -49.36 -13.78 -9.24
CA LEU A 142 -48.97 -13.73 -10.66
C LEU A 142 -48.61 -15.11 -11.22
N PRO A 143 -49.28 -15.58 -12.30
CA PRO A 143 -48.98 -16.87 -12.93
C PRO A 143 -47.49 -17.02 -13.30
N VAL A 144 -46.94 -18.23 -13.15
CA VAL A 144 -45.51 -18.50 -13.42
C VAL A 144 -45.09 -18.09 -14.83
N SER A 145 -46.00 -18.22 -15.81
CA SER A 145 -45.79 -17.86 -17.22
C SER A 145 -45.94 -16.36 -17.55
N SER A 146 -46.28 -15.49 -16.59
CA SER A 146 -46.51 -14.06 -16.85
C SER A 146 -45.24 -13.22 -16.72
N SER A 147 -44.97 -12.37 -17.71
CA SER A 147 -43.90 -11.38 -17.68
C SER A 147 -44.11 -10.33 -16.58
N ILE A 148 -43.06 -10.02 -15.82
CA ILE A 148 -43.10 -8.97 -14.80
C ILE A 148 -43.03 -7.60 -15.48
N SER A 149 -43.94 -6.70 -15.11
CA SER A 149 -44.05 -5.34 -15.64
C SER A 149 -44.06 -4.33 -14.50
N THR A 150 -43.99 -3.03 -14.81
CA THR A 150 -44.17 -1.96 -13.81
C THR A 150 -45.53 -2.07 -13.10
N SER A 151 -46.53 -2.63 -13.78
CA SER A 151 -47.87 -2.93 -13.23
C SER A 151 -47.93 -4.17 -12.31
N SER A 152 -46.79 -4.81 -12.03
CA SER A 152 -46.66 -6.00 -11.17
C SER A 152 -45.89 -5.72 -9.86
N VAL A 153 -45.54 -4.45 -9.64
CA VAL A 153 -44.68 -3.97 -8.54
C VAL A 153 -45.31 -2.70 -7.93
N THR A 154 -46.63 -2.52 -8.10
CA THR A 154 -47.30 -1.24 -7.81
C THR A 154 -47.41 -0.98 -6.32
N GLN A 155 -47.68 -2.01 -5.52
CA GLN A 155 -47.74 -1.89 -4.06
C GLN A 155 -46.34 -1.64 -3.46
N PHE A 156 -45.30 -2.25 -4.05
CA PHE A 156 -43.92 -2.00 -3.61
C PHE A 156 -43.44 -0.60 -3.99
N GLN A 157 -43.83 -0.07 -5.16
CA GLN A 157 -43.58 1.34 -5.51
C GLN A 157 -44.33 2.30 -4.58
N ALA A 158 -45.58 2.00 -4.21
CA ALA A 158 -46.33 2.77 -3.22
C ALA A 158 -45.66 2.73 -1.83
N LEU A 159 -45.18 1.56 -1.40
CA LEU A 159 -44.39 1.39 -0.17
C LEU A 159 -43.10 2.21 -0.21
N GLN A 160 -42.34 2.16 -1.31
CA GLN A 160 -41.11 2.96 -1.48
C GLN A 160 -41.39 4.46 -1.45
N ALA A 161 -42.44 4.93 -2.14
CA ALA A 161 -42.86 6.33 -2.13
C ALA A 161 -43.32 6.78 -0.74
N PHE A 162 -44.08 5.95 -0.02
CA PHE A 162 -44.53 6.23 1.35
C PHE A 162 -43.35 6.32 2.33
N VAL A 163 -42.42 5.35 2.30
CA VAL A 163 -41.24 5.37 3.18
C VAL A 163 -40.34 6.58 2.88
N SER A 164 -40.15 6.95 1.62
CA SER A 164 -39.44 8.19 1.24
C SER A 164 -40.17 9.46 1.70
N SER A 165 -41.50 9.49 1.61
CA SER A 165 -42.32 10.62 2.09
C SER A 165 -42.19 10.80 3.60
N VAL A 166 -42.30 9.71 4.38
CA VAL A 166 -42.12 9.75 5.85
C VAL A 166 -40.68 10.09 6.23
N ALA A 167 -39.67 9.54 5.54
CA ALA A 167 -38.27 9.88 5.78
C ALA A 167 -37.99 11.38 5.56
N ASN A 168 -38.55 11.96 4.50
CA ASN A 168 -38.44 13.39 4.22
C ASN A 168 -39.19 14.23 5.28
N ALA A 169 -40.42 13.88 5.63
CA ALA A 169 -41.20 14.58 6.65
C ALA A 169 -40.59 14.51 8.06
N CYS A 170 -39.88 13.42 8.38
CA CYS A 170 -39.12 13.29 9.61
C CYS A 170 -37.74 13.98 9.57
N SER A 171 -37.23 14.39 8.39
CA SER A 171 -35.91 15.02 8.26
C SER A 171 -35.89 16.51 8.63
N SER A 172 -37.05 17.15 8.70
CA SER A 172 -37.22 18.57 9.04
C SER A 172 -37.38 18.85 10.55
N VAL A 173 -37.14 17.85 11.41
CA VAL A 173 -37.17 18.00 12.88
C VAL A 173 -35.74 18.05 13.39
N GLU A 174 -35.18 19.26 13.51
CA GLU A 174 -33.83 19.47 14.04
C GLU A 174 -33.82 19.55 15.57
N ASP A 175 -33.61 18.41 16.24
CA ASP A 175 -33.22 18.40 17.65
C ASP A 175 -31.77 18.91 17.82
N GLY A 176 -31.57 19.84 18.75
CA GLY A 176 -30.28 20.52 19.01
C GLY A 176 -29.13 19.63 19.53
N ALA A 177 -29.34 18.31 19.62
CA ALA A 177 -28.34 17.31 19.99
C ALA A 177 -27.71 16.59 18.78
N GLY A 178 -28.08 16.97 17.55
CA GLY A 178 -27.51 16.42 16.30
C GLY A 178 -28.40 15.39 15.61
N LYS A 179 -28.02 15.00 14.38
CA LYS A 179 -28.84 14.20 13.45
C LYS A 179 -29.05 12.74 13.89
N GLN A 180 -29.91 12.51 14.86
CA GLN A 180 -30.40 11.17 15.20
C GLN A 180 -31.51 10.74 14.22
N LYS A 181 -31.30 9.66 13.44
CA LYS A 181 -32.40 9.06 12.67
C LYS A 181 -33.45 8.52 13.64
N LEU A 182 -34.68 9.03 13.57
CA LEU A 182 -35.80 8.53 14.38
C LEU A 182 -35.96 7.02 14.20
N HIS A 183 -36.18 6.28 15.30
CA HIS A 183 -36.36 4.83 15.27
C HIS A 183 -37.51 4.38 14.35
N LEU A 184 -38.53 5.22 14.15
CA LEU A 184 -39.58 5.00 13.15
C LEU A 184 -38.99 4.89 11.75
N VAL A 185 -38.24 5.90 11.28
CA VAL A 185 -37.63 5.90 9.93
C VAL A 185 -36.72 4.69 9.76
N GLY A 186 -35.89 4.39 10.75
CA GLY A 186 -35.04 3.19 10.71
C GLY A 186 -35.83 1.86 10.72
N PHE A 187 -37.02 1.80 11.32
CA PHE A 187 -37.93 0.66 11.19
C PHE A 187 -38.57 0.58 9.79
N LEU A 188 -39.05 1.70 9.25
CA LEU A 188 -39.67 1.77 7.92
C LEU A 188 -38.68 1.43 6.78
N GLU A 189 -37.45 1.92 6.87
CA GLU A 189 -36.34 1.53 5.98
C GLU A 189 -36.12 0.01 6.02
N ARG A 190 -36.06 -0.59 7.22
CA ARG A 190 -35.92 -2.04 7.39
C ARG A 190 -37.11 -2.84 6.86
N VAL A 191 -38.35 -2.35 6.98
CA VAL A 191 -39.52 -3.05 6.42
C VAL A 191 -39.50 -2.99 4.89
N ARG A 192 -39.19 -1.84 4.28
CA ARG A 192 -38.97 -1.73 2.82
C ARG A 192 -37.92 -2.72 2.34
N ASP A 193 -36.75 -2.72 2.98
CA ASP A 193 -35.61 -3.55 2.56
C ASP A 193 -35.89 -5.05 2.80
N ARG A 194 -36.61 -5.39 3.88
CA ARG A 194 -37.07 -6.76 4.14
C ARG A 194 -38.08 -7.23 3.09
N THR A 195 -39.07 -6.40 2.77
CA THR A 195 -40.07 -6.68 1.71
C THR A 195 -39.36 -6.93 0.39
N TRP A 196 -38.35 -6.12 0.05
CA TRP A 196 -37.55 -6.30 -1.16
C TRP A 196 -36.79 -7.64 -1.18
N VAL A 197 -36.17 -8.02 -0.06
CA VAL A 197 -35.49 -9.32 0.06
C VAL A 197 -36.46 -10.49 -0.05
N ASP A 198 -37.64 -10.42 0.55
CA ASP A 198 -38.65 -11.48 0.45
C ASP A 198 -39.27 -11.56 -0.96
N ILE A 199 -39.47 -10.44 -1.66
CA ILE A 199 -39.83 -10.39 -3.08
C ILE A 199 -38.76 -11.06 -3.95
N LYS A 200 -37.48 -10.67 -3.80
CA LYS A 200 -36.36 -11.27 -4.52
C LYS A 200 -36.25 -12.78 -4.23
N LYS A 201 -36.54 -13.20 -2.98
CA LYS A 201 -36.57 -14.61 -2.57
C LYS A 201 -37.71 -15.40 -3.21
N ARG A 202 -38.92 -14.84 -3.30
CA ARG A 202 -40.08 -15.48 -3.97
C ARG A 202 -39.87 -15.69 -5.46
N LEU A 203 -39.12 -14.79 -6.10
CA LEU A 203 -38.75 -14.92 -7.51
C LEU A 203 -37.46 -15.73 -7.73
N SER A 204 -36.60 -15.89 -6.71
CA SER A 204 -35.42 -16.76 -6.79
C SER A 204 -35.75 -18.25 -6.61
N THR A 205 -36.74 -18.62 -5.80
CA THR A 205 -37.04 -20.04 -5.57
C THR A 205 -37.38 -20.80 -6.87
N PRO A 206 -38.28 -20.33 -7.77
CA PRO A 206 -38.55 -21.04 -9.02
C PRO A 206 -37.33 -21.16 -9.96
N LEU A 207 -36.36 -20.22 -9.88
CA LEU A 207 -35.12 -20.33 -10.64
C LEU A 207 -34.19 -21.41 -10.05
N LEU A 208 -34.11 -21.51 -8.72
CA LEU A 208 -33.34 -22.55 -8.03
C LEU A 208 -33.96 -23.94 -8.27
N ASP A 209 -35.28 -24.06 -8.10
CA ASP A 209 -36.03 -25.30 -8.31
C ASP A 209 -35.85 -25.81 -9.76
N ALA A 210 -35.95 -24.92 -10.76
CA ALA A 210 -35.72 -25.25 -12.16
C ALA A 210 -34.25 -25.57 -12.48
N ALA A 211 -33.29 -24.90 -11.82
CA ALA A 211 -31.88 -25.20 -11.97
C ALA A 211 -31.50 -26.58 -11.39
N GLU A 212 -32.14 -27.00 -10.28
CA GLU A 212 -31.96 -28.35 -9.72
C GLU A 212 -32.48 -29.45 -10.66
N GLN A 213 -33.60 -29.22 -11.37
CA GLN A 213 -34.06 -30.15 -12.41
C GLN A 213 -33.08 -30.26 -13.59
N LEU A 214 -32.33 -29.19 -13.89
CA LEU A 214 -31.22 -29.20 -14.85
C LEU A 214 -29.89 -29.74 -14.26
N HIS A 215 -29.90 -30.25 -13.02
CA HIS A 215 -28.76 -30.75 -12.26
C HIS A 215 -27.66 -29.71 -11.92
N TRP A 216 -27.97 -28.41 -11.98
CA TRP A 216 -27.10 -27.36 -11.45
C TRP A 216 -26.90 -27.56 -9.92
N PRO A 217 -25.69 -27.43 -9.35
CA PRO A 217 -24.45 -26.88 -9.93
C PRO A 217 -23.46 -27.95 -10.43
N MET A 218 -23.92 -29.09 -10.95
CA MET A 218 -23.09 -30.03 -11.73
C MET A 218 -23.10 -29.63 -13.21
N SER A 219 -22.36 -30.35 -14.08
CA SER A 219 -22.28 -30.03 -15.51
C SER A 219 -23.63 -30.21 -16.21
N VAL A 220 -24.19 -29.11 -16.71
CA VAL A 220 -25.54 -29.09 -17.29
C VAL A 220 -25.52 -29.51 -18.75
N ASP A 221 -25.95 -30.75 -18.99
CA ASP A 221 -26.16 -31.35 -20.31
C ASP A 221 -27.42 -30.76 -20.99
N TYR A 222 -27.43 -29.44 -21.25
CA TYR A 222 -28.63 -28.70 -21.70
C TYR A 222 -29.24 -29.25 -22.99
N GLY A 223 -28.44 -29.90 -23.84
CA GLY A 223 -28.93 -30.60 -25.04
C GLY A 223 -29.84 -31.81 -24.75
N LYS A 224 -29.78 -32.41 -23.56
CA LYS A 224 -30.47 -33.66 -23.18
C LYS A 224 -31.67 -33.45 -22.23
N ALA A 225 -31.72 -32.34 -21.48
CA ALA A 225 -32.84 -32.01 -20.58
C ALA A 225 -34.20 -31.90 -21.31
N ARG A 226 -35.34 -32.09 -20.63
CA ARG A 226 -36.65 -31.99 -21.30
C ARG A 226 -36.99 -30.55 -21.68
N GLN A 227 -37.83 -30.39 -22.71
CA GLN A 227 -38.22 -29.06 -23.20
C GLN A 227 -39.00 -28.24 -22.14
N ASP A 228 -39.78 -28.91 -21.30
CA ASP A 228 -40.53 -28.29 -20.20
C ASP A 228 -39.58 -27.77 -19.10
N GLU A 229 -38.56 -28.56 -18.75
CA GLU A 229 -37.52 -28.19 -17.77
C GLU A 229 -36.68 -26.99 -18.26
N ARG A 230 -36.28 -27.00 -19.54
CA ARG A 230 -35.59 -25.87 -20.20
C ARG A 230 -36.43 -24.61 -20.19
N THR A 231 -37.67 -24.67 -20.67
CA THR A 231 -38.54 -23.49 -20.75
C THR A 231 -38.95 -22.97 -19.37
N ALA A 232 -39.08 -23.81 -18.34
CA ALA A 232 -39.26 -23.35 -16.96
C ALA A 232 -38.06 -22.51 -16.48
N PHE A 233 -36.84 -22.97 -16.71
CA PHE A 233 -35.61 -22.23 -16.38
C PHE A 233 -35.51 -20.90 -17.15
N GLU A 234 -35.74 -20.91 -18.47
CA GLU A 234 -35.68 -19.71 -19.31
C GLU A 234 -36.70 -18.64 -18.85
N HIS A 235 -37.94 -19.02 -18.56
CA HIS A 235 -38.95 -18.10 -18.03
C HIS A 235 -38.59 -17.56 -16.64
N ALA A 236 -38.10 -18.40 -15.72
CA ALA A 236 -37.69 -17.95 -14.38
C ALA A 236 -36.51 -16.95 -14.46
N PHE A 237 -35.53 -17.24 -15.30
CA PHE A 237 -34.37 -16.37 -15.54
C PHE A 237 -34.80 -15.01 -16.13
N ILE A 238 -35.68 -15.02 -17.15
CA ILE A 238 -36.18 -13.80 -17.79
C ILE A 238 -37.06 -12.97 -16.83
N ARG A 239 -37.90 -13.57 -15.99
CA ARG A 239 -38.72 -12.84 -14.99
C ARG A 239 -37.84 -12.07 -13.99
N LEU A 240 -36.72 -12.65 -13.56
CA LEU A 240 -35.75 -11.98 -12.68
C LEU A 240 -35.00 -10.83 -13.37
N LEU A 241 -34.69 -10.92 -14.67
CA LEU A 241 -34.17 -9.80 -15.46
C LEU A 241 -35.22 -8.69 -15.65
N GLN A 242 -36.49 -9.06 -15.85
CA GLN A 242 -37.59 -8.09 -15.95
C GLN A 242 -37.78 -7.32 -14.63
N LEU A 243 -37.72 -8.02 -13.48
CA LEU A 243 -37.71 -7.39 -12.15
C LEU A 243 -36.56 -6.37 -12.03
N GLN A 244 -35.33 -6.76 -12.37
CA GLN A 244 -34.17 -5.87 -12.33
C GLN A 244 -34.35 -4.63 -13.24
N ARG A 245 -34.96 -4.80 -14.41
CA ARG A 245 -35.27 -3.70 -15.34
C ARG A 245 -36.33 -2.74 -14.80
N VAL A 246 -37.37 -3.25 -14.12
CA VAL A 246 -38.40 -2.41 -13.47
C VAL A 246 -37.79 -1.54 -12.36
N VAL A 247 -36.91 -2.12 -11.52
CA VAL A 247 -36.17 -1.36 -10.49
C VAL A 247 -35.22 -0.34 -11.11
N SER A 248 -34.45 -0.73 -12.13
CA SER A 248 -33.48 0.13 -12.81
C SER A 248 -34.11 1.36 -13.47
N ASN A 249 -35.41 1.33 -13.74
CA ASN A 249 -36.20 2.44 -14.27
C ASN A 249 -36.90 3.28 -13.17
N ALA A 250 -37.05 2.74 -11.96
CA ALA A 250 -37.75 3.39 -10.84
C ALA A 250 -36.79 4.15 -9.89
N SER A 251 -35.56 3.67 -9.74
CA SER A 251 -34.53 4.36 -8.96
C SER A 251 -33.88 5.52 -9.72
N SER A 252 -33.80 6.70 -9.10
CA SER A 252 -32.97 7.80 -9.61
C SER A 252 -31.49 7.40 -9.61
N SER A 253 -30.70 8.02 -10.50
CA SER A 253 -29.36 7.53 -10.90
C SER A 253 -28.27 7.60 -9.83
N GLU A 254 -28.57 8.05 -8.61
CA GLU A 254 -27.60 8.34 -7.55
C GLU A 254 -27.30 7.14 -6.63
N SER A 255 -28.09 6.06 -6.71
CA SER A 255 -27.94 4.86 -5.86
C SER A 255 -27.29 3.64 -6.54
N ARG A 256 -26.70 3.83 -7.72
CA ARG A 256 -25.97 2.77 -8.45
C ARG A 256 -24.62 2.44 -7.79
N SER A 257 -24.67 1.68 -6.70
CA SER A 257 -23.49 1.00 -6.18
C SER A 257 -23.10 -0.16 -7.11
N GLU A 258 -21.80 -0.44 -7.25
CA GLU A 258 -21.25 -1.59 -8.00
C GLU A 258 -21.81 -2.97 -7.55
N LYS A 259 -22.51 -2.97 -6.41
CA LYS A 259 -23.14 -4.12 -5.75
C LYS A 259 -24.45 -4.58 -6.38
N ASP A 260 -25.10 -3.80 -7.24
CA ASP A 260 -26.27 -4.29 -8.02
C ASP A 260 -25.77 -5.17 -9.17
N GLY A 261 -25.60 -6.47 -8.90
CA GLY A 261 -25.28 -7.47 -9.90
C GLY A 261 -26.50 -7.90 -10.71
N ILE A 262 -26.28 -8.80 -11.68
CA ILE A 262 -27.37 -9.40 -12.44
C ILE A 262 -28.06 -10.43 -11.55
N TYR A 263 -29.30 -10.15 -11.12
CA TYR A 263 -29.96 -10.93 -10.06
C TYR A 263 -30.04 -12.44 -10.36
N PRO A 264 -30.34 -12.91 -11.58
CA PRO A 264 -30.23 -14.34 -11.90
C PRO A 264 -28.84 -14.94 -11.68
N LEU A 265 -27.75 -14.22 -12.01
CA LEU A 265 -26.39 -14.73 -11.84
C LEU A 265 -26.03 -14.84 -10.34
N GLU A 266 -26.42 -13.85 -9.54
CA GLU A 266 -26.26 -13.87 -8.07
C GLU A 266 -26.98 -15.06 -7.43
N ILE A 267 -28.18 -15.39 -7.92
CA ILE A 267 -28.98 -16.52 -7.44
C ILE A 267 -28.32 -17.85 -7.83
N LEU A 268 -27.84 -18.00 -9.07
CA LEU A 268 -27.16 -19.21 -9.54
C LEU A 268 -25.85 -19.52 -8.81
N ILE A 269 -25.21 -18.53 -8.17
CA ILE A 269 -24.04 -18.73 -7.31
C ILE A 269 -24.42 -19.39 -5.97
N GLN A 270 -25.65 -19.24 -5.48
CA GLN A 270 -26.02 -19.72 -4.13
C GLN A 270 -25.85 -21.24 -3.96
N PRO A 271 -26.27 -22.12 -4.91
CA PRO A 271 -25.95 -23.55 -4.85
C PRO A 271 -24.45 -23.85 -4.91
N VAL A 272 -23.69 -23.07 -5.69
CA VAL A 272 -22.23 -23.22 -5.84
C VAL A 272 -21.53 -22.89 -4.52
N ALA A 273 -21.87 -21.76 -3.90
CA ALA A 273 -21.34 -21.32 -2.62
C ALA A 273 -21.75 -22.24 -1.46
N LEU A 274 -22.97 -22.79 -1.48
CA LEU A 274 -23.42 -23.78 -0.50
C LEU A 274 -22.64 -25.10 -0.63
N ARG A 275 -22.43 -25.58 -1.87
CA ARG A 275 -21.62 -26.78 -2.16
C ARG A 275 -20.15 -26.57 -1.78
N PHE A 276 -19.57 -25.42 -2.10
CA PHE A 276 -18.23 -25.02 -1.69
C PHE A 276 -18.11 -25.04 -0.16
N LYS A 277 -19.04 -24.38 0.55
CA LYS A 277 -19.06 -24.40 2.02
C LYS A 277 -19.12 -25.82 2.56
N TYR A 278 -20.03 -26.66 2.07
CA TYR A 278 -20.16 -28.04 2.55
C TYR A 278 -18.91 -28.90 2.32
N HIS A 279 -18.20 -28.73 1.19
CA HIS A 279 -16.94 -29.45 0.95
C HIS A 279 -15.77 -28.96 1.80
N PHE A 280 -15.81 -27.72 2.30
CA PHE A 280 -14.67 -27.07 2.99
C PHE A 280 -14.95 -26.65 4.44
N GLU A 281 -16.10 -27.02 5.02
CA GLU A 281 -16.45 -26.83 6.43
C GLU A 281 -15.68 -27.81 7.33
N GLY A 282 -14.34 -27.70 7.31
CA GLY A 282 -13.41 -28.54 8.08
C GLY A 282 -12.02 -28.80 7.43
N GLN A 283 -11.59 -28.08 6.38
CA GLN A 283 -10.28 -28.28 5.76
C GLN A 283 -9.49 -26.99 5.52
N ASP A 284 -8.47 -26.72 6.34
CA ASP A 284 -7.61 -25.52 6.24
C ASP A 284 -6.57 -25.56 5.09
N LYS A 285 -6.97 -26.00 3.89
CA LYS A 285 -6.09 -26.12 2.70
C LYS A 285 -6.55 -25.22 1.54
N PRO A 286 -6.12 -23.94 1.50
CA PRO A 286 -6.58 -23.01 0.46
C PRO A 286 -6.21 -23.41 -0.99
N GLU A 287 -5.18 -24.22 -1.21
CA GLU A 287 -4.88 -24.83 -2.52
C GLU A 287 -6.10 -25.58 -3.10
N TRP A 288 -6.76 -26.36 -2.25
CA TRP A 288 -7.91 -27.16 -2.65
C TRP A 288 -9.13 -26.28 -2.96
N TYR A 289 -9.24 -25.11 -2.32
CA TYR A 289 -10.25 -24.11 -2.65
C TYR A 289 -10.01 -23.57 -4.07
N PHE A 290 -8.78 -23.14 -4.39
CA PHE A 290 -8.45 -22.57 -5.70
C PHE A 290 -8.60 -23.60 -6.83
N THR A 291 -8.09 -24.83 -6.67
CA THR A 291 -8.27 -25.90 -7.67
C THR A 291 -9.74 -26.27 -7.85
N HIS A 292 -10.54 -26.31 -6.76
CA HIS A 292 -11.98 -26.57 -6.87
C HIS A 292 -12.71 -25.46 -7.64
N VAL A 293 -12.40 -24.18 -7.36
CA VAL A 293 -13.01 -23.06 -8.09
C VAL A 293 -12.61 -23.05 -9.56
N LEU A 294 -11.36 -23.38 -9.92
CA LEU A 294 -10.94 -23.51 -11.32
C LEU A 294 -11.68 -24.64 -12.05
N ASN A 295 -11.76 -25.83 -11.44
CA ASN A 295 -12.48 -26.96 -12.04
C ASN A 295 -13.98 -26.65 -12.25
N VAL A 296 -14.61 -26.00 -11.26
CA VAL A 296 -16.02 -25.58 -11.35
C VAL A 296 -16.20 -24.46 -12.41
N ALA A 297 -15.23 -23.56 -12.55
CA ALA A 297 -15.22 -22.55 -13.61
C ALA A 297 -15.14 -23.16 -15.02
N HIS A 298 -14.33 -24.20 -15.20
CA HIS A 298 -14.23 -24.97 -16.44
C HIS A 298 -15.53 -25.75 -16.73
N ASP A 299 -16.03 -26.53 -15.77
CA ASP A 299 -17.26 -27.33 -15.88
C ASP A 299 -18.51 -26.49 -16.21
N HIS A 300 -18.58 -25.26 -15.69
CA HIS A 300 -19.72 -24.35 -15.89
C HIS A 300 -19.64 -23.52 -17.17
N ARG A 301 -18.45 -23.40 -17.77
CA ARG A 301 -18.20 -22.56 -18.95
C ARG A 301 -19.13 -22.87 -20.12
N PRO A 302 -19.34 -24.13 -20.56
CA PRO A 302 -20.20 -24.41 -21.71
C PRO A 302 -21.65 -23.97 -21.49
N PHE A 303 -22.19 -24.13 -20.27
CA PHE A 303 -23.54 -23.72 -19.92
C PHE A 303 -23.69 -22.19 -19.89
N MET A 304 -22.71 -21.49 -19.30
CA MET A 304 -22.69 -20.03 -19.24
C MET A 304 -22.60 -19.40 -20.64
N ASP A 305 -21.67 -19.87 -21.48
CA ASP A 305 -21.39 -19.27 -22.79
C ASP A 305 -22.48 -19.54 -23.84
N HIS A 306 -23.18 -20.68 -23.75
CA HIS A 306 -24.20 -21.07 -24.75
C HIS A 306 -25.64 -20.77 -24.32
N VAL A 307 -25.99 -21.00 -23.04
CA VAL A 307 -27.38 -20.86 -22.56
C VAL A 307 -27.58 -19.49 -21.90
N VAL A 308 -26.82 -19.23 -20.84
CA VAL A 308 -27.00 -18.03 -20.01
C VAL A 308 -26.67 -16.76 -20.79
N GLN A 309 -25.59 -16.77 -21.57
CA GLN A 309 -25.19 -15.67 -22.44
C GLN A 309 -26.21 -15.39 -23.56
N HIS A 310 -26.90 -16.41 -24.08
CA HIS A 310 -27.98 -16.24 -25.06
C HIS A 310 -29.18 -15.55 -24.42
N LEU A 311 -29.57 -15.98 -23.20
CA LEU A 311 -30.65 -15.33 -22.44
C LEU A 311 -30.32 -13.86 -22.12
N LEU A 312 -29.09 -13.55 -21.67
CA LEU A 312 -28.66 -12.16 -21.44
C LEU A 312 -28.71 -11.30 -22.72
N LYS A 313 -28.27 -11.83 -23.86
CA LYS A 313 -28.38 -11.14 -25.17
C LYS A 313 -29.83 -10.90 -25.56
N SER A 314 -30.71 -11.89 -25.39
CA SER A 314 -32.16 -11.75 -25.65
C SER A 314 -32.86 -10.67 -24.80
N ALA A 315 -32.39 -10.47 -23.56
CA ALA A 315 -32.87 -9.43 -22.66
C ALA A 315 -32.28 -8.02 -22.93
N GLY A 316 -31.25 -7.92 -23.77
CA GLY A 316 -30.58 -6.67 -24.17
C GLY A 316 -29.22 -6.40 -23.53
N HIS A 317 -28.69 -7.31 -22.69
CA HIS A 317 -27.38 -7.17 -22.04
C HIS A 317 -26.23 -7.62 -22.95
N ASN A 318 -26.15 -7.01 -24.14
CA ASN A 318 -25.19 -7.38 -25.20
C ASN A 318 -23.72 -7.15 -24.85
N SER A 319 -23.44 -6.28 -23.87
CA SER A 319 -22.08 -5.95 -23.40
C SER A 319 -21.60 -6.83 -22.23
N VAL A 320 -22.44 -7.72 -21.67
CA VAL A 320 -22.09 -8.46 -20.45
C VAL A 320 -21.67 -9.89 -20.74
N ASN A 321 -20.47 -10.28 -20.28
CA ASN A 321 -20.02 -11.67 -20.26
C ASN A 321 -20.62 -12.42 -19.05
N ALA A 322 -21.43 -13.45 -19.32
CA ALA A 322 -22.13 -14.23 -18.31
C ALA A 322 -21.15 -14.97 -17.36
N TRP A 323 -20.13 -15.61 -17.92
CA TRP A 323 -19.15 -16.39 -17.18
C TRP A 323 -18.25 -15.49 -16.33
N CYS A 324 -17.65 -14.44 -16.90
CA CYS A 324 -16.83 -13.50 -16.12
C CYS A 324 -17.64 -12.86 -14.97
N ARG A 325 -18.89 -12.46 -15.19
CA ARG A 325 -19.71 -11.87 -14.12
C ARG A 325 -20.15 -12.89 -13.06
N HIS A 326 -20.34 -14.16 -13.40
CA HIS A 326 -20.57 -15.21 -12.40
C HIS A 326 -19.33 -15.41 -11.50
N TYR A 327 -18.15 -15.56 -12.10
CA TYR A 327 -16.91 -15.82 -11.36
C TYR A 327 -16.37 -14.60 -10.61
N TYR A 328 -16.67 -13.37 -11.05
CA TYR A 328 -16.35 -12.14 -10.33
C TYR A 328 -16.85 -12.14 -8.87
N HIS A 329 -18.05 -12.65 -8.61
CA HIS A 329 -18.65 -12.65 -7.27
C HIS A 329 -18.01 -13.71 -6.34
N ILE A 330 -17.48 -14.81 -6.90
CA ILE A 330 -16.83 -15.91 -6.16
C ILE A 330 -15.47 -15.46 -5.57
N ARG A 331 -14.85 -14.40 -6.12
CA ARG A 331 -13.58 -13.78 -5.63
C ARG A 331 -13.59 -13.41 -4.13
N SER A 332 -14.76 -13.27 -3.52
CA SER A 332 -14.92 -12.80 -2.13
C SER A 332 -14.61 -13.83 -1.03
N LEU A 333 -14.38 -15.11 -1.37
CA LEU A 333 -14.31 -16.23 -0.41
C LEU A 333 -12.91 -16.81 -0.17
N LEU A 334 -11.89 -16.52 -0.98
CA LEU A 334 -10.57 -17.18 -0.94
C LEU A 334 -9.43 -16.17 -0.65
N ALA A 335 -9.25 -15.79 0.62
CA ALA A 335 -8.33 -14.72 1.03
C ALA A 335 -7.30 -15.13 2.11
N HIS A 336 -6.72 -16.34 2.01
CA HIS A 336 -5.82 -16.88 3.04
C HIS A 336 -4.37 -17.17 2.61
N THR A 337 -4.04 -17.11 1.32
CA THR A 337 -2.66 -17.38 0.82
C THR A 337 -2.33 -16.56 -0.43
N ILE A 338 -1.33 -15.67 -0.33
CA ILE A 338 -0.92 -14.77 -1.43
C ILE A 338 -0.41 -15.56 -2.65
N TYR A 339 0.52 -16.49 -2.45
CA TYR A 339 1.14 -17.24 -3.56
C TYR A 339 0.13 -18.09 -4.36
N GLN A 340 -0.81 -18.73 -3.66
CA GLN A 340 -1.82 -19.57 -4.30
C GLN A 340 -2.88 -18.71 -5.03
N ALA A 341 -3.22 -17.54 -4.48
CA ALA A 341 -4.04 -16.54 -5.20
C ALA A 341 -3.34 -16.06 -6.48
N LEU A 342 -2.02 -15.84 -6.50
CA LEU A 342 -1.27 -15.50 -7.71
C LEU A 342 -1.33 -16.63 -8.75
N SER A 343 -1.11 -17.89 -8.35
CA SER A 343 -1.22 -19.03 -9.28
C SER A 343 -2.64 -19.20 -9.85
N PHE A 344 -3.67 -18.92 -9.04
CA PHE A 344 -5.07 -18.91 -9.48
C PHE A 344 -5.33 -17.76 -10.45
N ASP A 345 -4.80 -16.56 -10.20
CA ASP A 345 -4.99 -15.40 -11.06
C ASP A 345 -4.36 -15.59 -12.44
N THR A 346 -3.20 -16.24 -12.52
CA THR A 346 -2.58 -16.63 -13.79
C THR A 346 -3.42 -17.68 -14.52
N ALA A 347 -3.81 -18.77 -13.84
CA ALA A 347 -4.64 -19.82 -14.45
C ALA A 347 -6.00 -19.30 -14.95
N LEU A 348 -6.63 -18.37 -14.23
CA LEU A 348 -7.89 -17.77 -14.65
C LEU A 348 -7.71 -16.80 -15.84
N LYS A 349 -6.55 -16.13 -15.96
CA LYS A 349 -6.18 -15.37 -17.17
C LYS A 349 -5.91 -16.27 -18.37
N GLU A 350 -5.29 -17.43 -18.18
CA GLU A 350 -5.07 -18.44 -19.22
C GLU A 350 -6.38 -19.05 -19.73
N GLU A 351 -7.37 -19.27 -18.85
CA GLU A 351 -8.76 -19.59 -19.24
C GLU A 351 -9.48 -18.41 -19.95
N GLY A 352 -8.90 -17.21 -20.00
CA GLY A 352 -9.45 -16.06 -20.71
C GLY A 352 -10.42 -15.20 -19.88
N PHE A 353 -10.23 -15.11 -18.56
CA PHE A 353 -10.97 -14.16 -17.73
C PHE A 353 -10.43 -12.73 -17.89
N GLU A 354 -11.22 -11.89 -18.53
CA GLU A 354 -10.99 -10.45 -18.64
C GLU A 354 -12.07 -9.66 -17.88
N LEU A 355 -11.72 -8.47 -17.39
CA LEU A 355 -12.67 -7.58 -16.73
C LEU A 355 -13.60 -6.86 -17.73
N ASP A 356 -13.22 -6.77 -19.01
CA ASP A 356 -14.07 -6.15 -20.04
C ASP A 356 -15.39 -6.91 -20.16
N GLY A 357 -16.48 -6.16 -20.32
CA GLY A 357 -17.83 -6.68 -20.25
C GLY A 357 -18.27 -7.25 -18.89
N THR A 358 -17.47 -7.21 -17.81
CA THR A 358 -17.92 -7.71 -16.49
C THR A 358 -18.81 -6.70 -15.76
N LEU A 359 -18.50 -5.40 -15.85
CA LEU A 359 -19.22 -4.34 -15.12
C LEU A 359 -20.36 -3.68 -15.91
N GLY A 360 -20.54 -4.02 -17.19
CA GLY A 360 -21.57 -3.43 -18.05
C GLY A 360 -21.33 -1.97 -18.46
N CYS A 361 -20.20 -1.38 -18.05
CA CYS A 361 -19.77 -0.04 -18.46
C CYS A 361 -19.68 0.08 -19.99
N SER A 362 -20.09 1.23 -20.51
CA SER A 362 -19.86 1.61 -21.91
C SER A 362 -18.36 1.73 -22.20
N LYS A 363 -17.96 1.41 -23.44
CA LYS A 363 -16.57 1.42 -23.97
C LYS A 363 -15.95 2.83 -24.09
N GLY A 364 -16.02 3.64 -23.03
CA GLY A 364 -15.62 5.05 -23.00
C GLY A 364 -14.52 5.38 -22.00
N ASP A 365 -14.59 4.83 -20.79
CA ASP A 365 -13.50 4.89 -19.82
C ASP A 365 -12.54 3.71 -20.00
N SER A 366 -11.26 3.93 -19.72
CA SER A 366 -10.22 2.90 -19.74
C SER A 366 -10.42 1.93 -18.59
N ALA A 367 -11.15 0.83 -18.84
CA ALA A 367 -11.34 -0.24 -17.88
C ALA A 367 -9.97 -0.79 -17.42
N GLU A 368 -9.68 -0.69 -16.13
CA GLU A 368 -8.41 -1.16 -15.58
C GLU A 368 -8.30 -2.69 -15.77
N PRO A 369 -7.15 -3.20 -16.25
CA PRO A 369 -6.98 -4.62 -16.51
C PRO A 369 -7.11 -5.42 -15.21
N TRP A 370 -7.67 -6.63 -15.29
CA TRP A 370 -8.03 -7.38 -14.08
C TRP A 370 -6.82 -7.61 -13.16
N THR A 371 -6.92 -7.02 -11.96
CA THR A 371 -5.81 -6.97 -11.00
C THR A 371 -5.58 -8.28 -10.23
N GLY A 372 -6.48 -9.26 -10.34
CA GLY A 372 -6.39 -10.53 -9.60
C GLY A 372 -7.24 -10.58 -8.33
N ILE A 373 -7.26 -11.72 -7.64
CA ILE A 373 -7.62 -11.86 -6.22
C ILE A 373 -6.41 -11.47 -5.36
N SER A 374 -5.19 -11.74 -5.82
CA SER A 374 -3.94 -11.31 -5.19
C SER A 374 -3.94 -9.82 -4.82
N ASP A 375 -4.30 -8.92 -5.74
CA ASP A 375 -4.39 -7.47 -5.46
C ASP A 375 -5.51 -7.10 -4.46
N VAL A 376 -6.57 -7.91 -4.31
CA VAL A 376 -7.59 -7.71 -3.26
C VAL A 376 -7.03 -8.06 -1.87
N ILE A 377 -6.06 -8.98 -1.81
CA ILE A 377 -5.33 -9.35 -0.58
C ILE A 377 -4.24 -8.31 -0.29
N LEU A 378 -3.42 -7.97 -1.30
CA LEU A 378 -2.27 -7.05 -1.20
C LEU A 378 -2.68 -5.58 -1.04
N GLY A 379 -3.81 -5.18 -1.65
CA GLY A 379 -4.42 -3.85 -1.47
C GLY A 379 -4.84 -3.55 -0.03
N ARG A 380 -4.96 -4.58 0.83
CA ARG A 380 -4.98 -4.37 2.29
C ARG A 380 -3.58 -4.15 2.81
N LYS A 381 -3.20 -2.89 2.95
CA LYS A 381 -1.89 -2.47 3.45
C LYS A 381 -1.43 -3.24 4.70
N GLU A 382 -2.29 -3.49 5.68
CA GLU A 382 -1.96 -4.25 6.89
C GLU A 382 -1.44 -5.67 6.60
N TRP A 383 -2.00 -6.33 5.58
CA TRP A 383 -1.61 -7.69 5.18
C TRP A 383 -0.35 -7.66 4.31
N PHE A 384 -0.20 -6.66 3.44
CA PHE A 384 1.02 -6.45 2.67
C PHE A 384 2.22 -6.12 3.55
N ASP A 385 2.08 -5.15 4.47
CA ASP A 385 3.13 -4.75 5.42
C ASP A 385 3.52 -5.95 6.30
N ALA A 386 2.56 -6.73 6.82
CA ALA A 386 2.84 -7.92 7.63
C ALA A 386 3.51 -9.07 6.83
N TRP A 387 3.11 -9.28 5.58
CA TRP A 387 3.78 -10.24 4.68
C TRP A 387 5.21 -9.80 4.37
N LEU A 388 5.41 -8.51 4.04
CA LEU A 388 6.71 -7.95 3.70
C LEU A 388 7.67 -8.00 4.90
N ASP A 389 7.19 -7.75 6.11
CA ASP A 389 7.99 -7.86 7.33
C ASP A 389 8.33 -9.32 7.67
N GLY A 390 7.44 -10.27 7.35
CA GLY A 390 7.69 -11.72 7.46
C GLY A 390 8.70 -12.23 6.44
N GLU A 391 8.53 -11.88 5.17
CA GLU A 391 9.45 -12.21 4.06
C GLU A 391 10.84 -11.59 4.29
N LYS A 392 10.88 -10.35 4.80
CA LYS A 392 12.12 -9.72 5.25
C LYS A 392 12.78 -10.54 6.34
N ARG A 393 12.10 -10.88 7.44
CA ARG A 393 12.67 -11.70 8.54
C ARG A 393 13.16 -13.07 8.07
N PHE A 394 12.45 -13.70 7.13
CA PHE A 394 12.93 -14.93 6.48
C PHE A 394 14.28 -14.70 5.78
N ALA A 395 14.39 -13.65 4.96
CA ALA A 395 15.62 -13.27 4.30
C ALA A 395 16.74 -12.87 5.29
N GLU A 396 16.41 -12.19 6.41
CA GLU A 396 17.39 -11.88 7.47
C GLU A 396 17.95 -13.15 8.11
N ASN A 397 17.09 -14.13 8.44
CA ASN A 397 17.51 -15.39 9.06
C ASN A 397 18.39 -16.23 8.12
N GLN A 398 17.90 -16.50 6.90
CA GLN A 398 18.65 -17.25 5.88
C GLN A 398 20.02 -16.61 5.61
N TYR A 399 20.10 -15.28 5.55
CA TYR A 399 21.34 -14.53 5.39
C TYR A 399 22.33 -14.74 6.55
N HIS A 400 21.83 -14.77 7.80
CA HIS A 400 22.66 -15.04 8.97
C HIS A 400 23.17 -16.49 9.00
N ASP A 401 22.32 -17.45 8.65
CA ASP A 401 22.71 -18.87 8.57
C ASP A 401 23.77 -19.13 7.48
N ILE A 402 23.62 -18.51 6.31
CA ILE A 402 24.59 -18.58 5.20
C ILE A 402 25.99 -18.07 5.61
N ILE A 403 26.06 -17.11 6.53
CA ILE A 403 27.33 -16.50 6.98
C ILE A 403 27.87 -17.14 8.26
N GLY A 404 26.99 -17.74 9.08
CA GLY A 404 27.35 -18.55 10.23
C GLY A 404 27.87 -19.94 9.87
N ALA A 405 27.58 -20.44 8.66
CA ALA A 405 28.05 -21.72 8.17
C ALA A 405 29.60 -21.80 8.14
N SER A 406 30.15 -22.92 8.59
CA SER A 406 31.60 -23.16 8.74
C SER A 406 32.38 -23.18 7.41
N ASP A 407 31.67 -23.38 6.30
CA ASP A 407 32.20 -23.39 4.93
C ASP A 407 31.94 -22.07 4.17
N ALA A 408 31.23 -21.10 4.76
CA ALA A 408 30.81 -19.85 4.13
C ALA A 408 31.97 -19.06 3.49
N TRP A 409 33.14 -19.10 4.15
CA TRP A 409 34.36 -18.38 3.74
C TRP A 409 35.42 -19.29 3.13
N GLN A 410 35.03 -20.49 2.69
CA GLN A 410 35.84 -21.31 1.79
C GLN A 410 35.59 -20.84 0.34
N ILE A 411 36.64 -20.91 -0.48
CA ILE A 411 36.53 -20.67 -1.92
C ILE A 411 36.05 -21.99 -2.52
N ALA A 412 35.08 -21.92 -3.44
CA ALA A 412 34.67 -23.09 -4.20
C ALA A 412 35.77 -23.44 -5.21
N ASP A 413 36.50 -24.53 -4.93
CA ASP A 413 37.19 -25.29 -5.98
C ASP A 413 36.15 -26.20 -6.62
N ASP A 414 35.34 -25.61 -7.50
CA ASP A 414 34.81 -26.38 -8.61
C ASP A 414 36.02 -26.66 -9.54
N GLU A 415 36.41 -27.94 -9.64
CA GLU A 415 37.15 -28.41 -10.81
C GLU A 415 36.28 -28.15 -12.05
N PRO A 416 36.89 -27.88 -13.23
CA PRO A 416 36.13 -27.72 -14.46
C PRO A 416 35.60 -29.09 -14.92
N ASP A 417 34.45 -29.50 -14.39
CA ASP A 417 33.72 -30.67 -14.86
C ASP A 417 33.48 -30.55 -16.37
N HIS A 418 34.00 -31.52 -17.12
CA HIS A 418 33.92 -31.57 -18.58
C HIS A 418 32.53 -32.06 -19.03
N ASP A 419 31.50 -31.21 -18.89
CA ASP A 419 30.21 -31.43 -19.57
C ASP A 419 29.60 -30.11 -20.08
N ASP A 420 28.94 -30.18 -21.24
CA ASP A 420 28.56 -29.01 -22.04
C ASP A 420 27.18 -28.43 -21.65
N THR A 421 27.17 -27.30 -20.93
CA THR A 421 26.01 -26.39 -20.94
C THR A 421 26.43 -24.93 -21.19
N VAL A 422 25.92 -24.35 -22.28
CA VAL A 422 26.24 -22.99 -22.71
C VAL A 422 25.52 -21.95 -21.84
N SER A 423 26.18 -21.51 -20.77
CA SER A 423 25.84 -20.31 -20.00
C SER A 423 27.01 -19.33 -20.05
N SER A 424 26.86 -18.22 -20.76
CA SER A 424 27.98 -17.33 -21.12
C SER A 424 28.35 -16.34 -20.02
N SER A 425 28.70 -16.84 -18.84
CA SER A 425 29.39 -16.10 -17.77
C SER A 425 30.77 -16.71 -17.54
N PRO A 426 31.85 -15.91 -17.40
CA PRO A 426 33.13 -16.46 -16.94
C PRO A 426 32.97 -16.91 -15.49
N ASP A 427 33.24 -18.19 -15.19
CA ASP A 427 33.15 -18.70 -13.81
C ASP A 427 34.26 -18.12 -12.93
N ILE A 428 33.94 -16.98 -12.31
CA ILE A 428 34.75 -16.33 -11.30
C ILE A 428 34.66 -17.18 -10.04
N LYS A 429 35.70 -17.99 -9.77
CA LYS A 429 35.90 -18.69 -8.49
C LYS A 429 35.60 -17.73 -7.34
N THR A 430 34.73 -18.16 -6.42
CA THR A 430 34.16 -17.27 -5.37
C THR A 430 33.97 -18.02 -4.06
N THR A 431 33.52 -17.33 -3.01
CA THR A 431 33.21 -17.97 -1.73
C THR A 431 31.83 -18.62 -1.73
N ASN A 432 31.66 -19.71 -0.97
CA ASN A 432 30.37 -20.36 -0.78
C ASN A 432 29.29 -19.39 -0.27
N SER A 433 29.66 -18.41 0.56
CA SER A 433 28.76 -17.33 1.00
C SER A 433 28.26 -16.47 -0.16
N ALA A 434 29.11 -16.11 -1.13
CA ALA A 434 28.71 -15.28 -2.27
C ALA A 434 27.75 -16.05 -3.18
N ARG A 435 28.04 -17.34 -3.44
CA ARG A 435 27.17 -18.26 -4.20
C ARG A 435 25.80 -18.44 -3.54
N ARG A 436 25.77 -18.69 -2.22
CA ARG A 436 24.52 -18.83 -1.45
C ARG A 436 23.74 -17.52 -1.31
N VAL A 437 24.41 -16.37 -1.16
CA VAL A 437 23.75 -15.06 -1.14
C VAL A 437 23.15 -14.73 -2.51
N LYS A 438 23.83 -15.04 -3.62
CA LYS A 438 23.27 -14.93 -4.98
C LYS A 438 21.98 -15.76 -5.10
N ALA A 439 22.04 -17.04 -4.73
CA ALA A 439 20.88 -17.94 -4.78
C ALA A 439 19.73 -17.50 -3.85
N LEU A 440 20.02 -16.95 -2.67
CA LEU A 440 18.99 -16.39 -1.78
C LEU A 440 18.31 -15.16 -2.40
N ILE A 441 19.08 -14.28 -3.07
CA ILE A 441 18.54 -13.09 -3.74
C ILE A 441 17.65 -13.52 -4.92
N GLU A 442 18.04 -14.54 -5.66
CA GLU A 442 17.24 -15.12 -6.75
C GLU A 442 15.95 -15.76 -6.21
N GLN A 443 16.04 -16.62 -5.17
CA GLN A 443 14.88 -17.19 -4.48
C GLN A 443 13.92 -16.14 -3.88
N VAL A 444 14.44 -14.99 -3.42
CA VAL A 444 13.62 -13.86 -2.98
C VAL A 444 12.97 -13.16 -4.17
N THR A 445 13.70 -12.98 -5.27
CA THR A 445 13.20 -12.37 -6.52
C THR A 445 12.05 -13.19 -7.11
N ASP A 446 12.21 -14.50 -7.25
CA ASP A 446 11.17 -15.41 -7.78
C ASP A 446 9.85 -15.33 -7.01
N ARG A 447 9.92 -15.05 -5.69
CA ARG A 447 8.74 -15.00 -4.81
C ARG A 447 7.96 -13.68 -4.87
N TYR A 448 8.59 -12.57 -5.27
CA TYR A 448 7.91 -11.29 -5.46
C TYR A 448 7.75 -10.89 -6.93
N SER A 449 8.47 -11.52 -7.87
CA SER A 449 8.36 -11.33 -9.32
C SER A 449 6.92 -11.43 -9.87
N PRO A 450 6.09 -12.44 -9.50
CA PRO A 450 4.71 -12.53 -9.99
C PRO A 450 3.75 -11.49 -9.39
N LEU A 451 4.19 -10.60 -8.48
CA LEU A 451 3.37 -9.51 -7.97
C LEU A 451 3.21 -8.39 -9.01
N GLN A 452 2.19 -7.56 -8.83
CA GLN A 452 2.04 -6.33 -9.61
C GLN A 452 3.06 -5.26 -9.22
N ALA A 453 3.51 -4.47 -10.20
CA ALA A 453 4.31 -3.25 -10.08
C ALA A 453 4.12 -2.42 -8.79
N SER A 454 2.86 -2.18 -8.40
CA SER A 454 2.43 -1.46 -7.20
C SER A 454 3.01 -2.03 -5.90
N HIS A 455 3.08 -3.35 -5.81
CA HIS A 455 3.52 -4.13 -4.65
C HIS A 455 4.97 -4.66 -4.84
N THR A 456 5.35 -4.98 -6.08
CA THR A 456 6.70 -5.40 -6.51
C THR A 456 7.75 -4.35 -6.20
N VAL A 457 7.46 -3.05 -6.44
CA VAL A 457 8.39 -1.96 -6.13
C VAL A 457 8.70 -1.91 -4.62
N PRO A 458 7.74 -1.70 -3.69
CA PRO A 458 8.03 -1.73 -2.25
C PRO A 458 8.74 -3.00 -1.75
N ALA A 459 8.38 -4.18 -2.30
CA ALA A 459 9.00 -5.45 -1.93
C ALA A 459 10.49 -5.52 -2.33
N SER A 460 10.79 -5.37 -3.62
CA SER A 460 12.17 -5.35 -4.13
C SER A 460 13.02 -4.29 -3.42
N CYS A 461 12.48 -3.08 -3.27
CA CYS A 461 13.16 -1.95 -2.63
C CYS A 461 13.52 -2.18 -1.16
N SER A 462 12.80 -3.06 -0.47
CA SER A 462 13.05 -3.41 0.94
C SER A 462 13.98 -4.61 1.07
N LEU A 463 13.72 -5.68 0.31
CA LEU A 463 14.41 -6.97 0.41
C LEU A 463 15.81 -6.95 -0.20
N HIS A 464 15.95 -6.52 -1.46
CA HIS A 464 17.26 -6.46 -2.13
C HIS A 464 18.19 -5.46 -1.47
N LYS A 465 17.65 -4.27 -1.13
CA LYS A 465 18.41 -3.24 -0.43
C LYS A 465 18.99 -3.77 0.88
N TYR A 466 18.20 -4.52 1.66
CA TYR A 466 18.68 -5.14 2.89
C TYR A 466 19.83 -6.13 2.62
N LEU A 467 19.60 -7.13 1.76
CA LEU A 467 20.59 -8.20 1.51
C LEU A 467 21.91 -7.64 0.95
N PHE A 468 21.87 -6.75 -0.05
CA PHE A 468 23.07 -6.13 -0.62
C PHE A 468 23.79 -5.19 0.35
N TRP A 469 23.06 -4.46 1.19
CA TRP A 469 23.64 -3.56 2.19
C TRP A 469 24.32 -4.36 3.31
N CYS A 470 23.64 -5.39 3.83
CA CYS A 470 24.18 -6.27 4.86
C CYS A 470 25.44 -7.00 4.39
N TYR A 471 25.45 -7.56 3.17
CA TYR A 471 26.60 -8.30 2.66
C TYR A 471 27.82 -7.40 2.47
N THR A 472 27.69 -6.33 1.68
CA THR A 472 28.86 -5.56 1.22
C THR A 472 29.18 -4.35 2.09
N LEU A 473 28.19 -3.60 2.57
CA LEU A 473 28.47 -2.51 3.53
C LEU A 473 28.69 -3.07 4.94
N GLY A 474 27.88 -4.07 5.34
CA GLY A 474 27.93 -4.67 6.68
C GLY A 474 29.08 -5.67 6.90
N ARG A 475 29.38 -6.58 5.96
CA ARG A 475 30.40 -7.64 6.18
C ARG A 475 31.68 -7.45 5.37
N ILE A 476 31.62 -7.31 4.04
CA ILE A 476 32.86 -7.16 3.24
C ILE A 476 33.61 -5.88 3.65
N THR A 477 32.95 -4.71 3.62
CA THR A 477 33.61 -3.44 3.97
C THR A 477 34.17 -3.47 5.41
N SER A 478 33.38 -3.94 6.39
CA SER A 478 33.83 -4.09 7.77
C SER A 478 35.03 -5.04 7.92
N SER A 479 35.10 -6.13 7.13
CA SER A 479 36.27 -7.03 7.14
C SER A 479 37.54 -6.37 6.60
N LEU A 480 37.42 -5.46 5.62
CA LEU A 480 38.54 -4.66 5.12
C LEU A 480 38.94 -3.56 6.11
N ASP A 481 37.98 -2.87 6.74
CA ASP A 481 38.23 -1.86 7.77
C ASP A 481 38.95 -2.48 8.99
N ALA A 482 38.50 -3.66 9.43
CA ALA A 482 39.15 -4.43 10.49
C ALA A 482 40.56 -4.90 10.08
N TYR A 483 40.74 -5.33 8.83
CA TYR A 483 42.06 -5.72 8.30
C TYR A 483 43.02 -4.53 8.28
N GLU A 484 42.63 -3.38 7.72
CA GLU A 484 43.46 -2.16 7.69
C GLU A 484 43.84 -1.70 9.11
N THR A 485 42.89 -1.75 10.05
CA THR A 485 43.12 -1.42 11.46
C THR A 485 44.15 -2.35 12.10
N LEU A 486 44.07 -3.67 11.86
CA LEU A 486 44.98 -4.67 12.42
C LEU A 486 46.31 -4.82 11.66
N ALA A 487 46.39 -4.38 10.39
CA ALA A 487 47.60 -4.39 9.57
C ALA A 487 48.41 -3.08 9.69
N SER A 488 47.83 -2.03 10.26
CA SER A 488 48.48 -0.73 10.48
C SER A 488 49.83 -0.88 11.19
N SER A 489 50.85 -0.21 10.65
CA SER A 489 52.23 -0.30 11.15
C SER A 489 52.37 0.17 12.60
N LEU A 490 51.54 1.13 13.03
CA LEU A 490 51.47 1.61 14.42
C LEU A 490 50.96 0.53 15.39
N VAL A 491 50.03 -0.32 14.94
CA VAL A 491 49.51 -1.45 15.72
C VAL A 491 50.55 -2.59 15.76
N ARG A 492 51.15 -2.91 14.60
CA ARG A 492 52.19 -3.94 14.49
C ARG A 492 53.49 -3.59 15.25
N ALA A 493 53.75 -2.31 15.51
CA ALA A 493 54.96 -1.84 16.20
C ALA A 493 54.88 -1.85 17.74
N VAL A 494 53.74 -2.21 18.36
CA VAL A 494 53.60 -2.25 19.83
C VAL A 494 53.30 -3.68 20.30
N PRO A 495 54.32 -4.44 20.74
CA PRO A 495 54.14 -5.78 21.31
C PRO A 495 53.12 -5.78 22.46
N GLY A 496 52.11 -6.65 22.35
CA GLY A 496 51.06 -6.82 23.37
C GLY A 496 49.87 -5.85 23.30
N ALA A 497 49.85 -4.86 22.41
CA ALA A 497 48.79 -3.83 22.40
C ALA A 497 47.38 -4.34 22.04
N LEU A 498 47.26 -5.36 21.18
CA LEU A 498 45.97 -5.92 20.72
C LEU A 498 45.84 -7.43 20.99
N GLY A 499 46.09 -7.83 22.23
CA GLY A 499 45.50 -9.06 22.80
C GLY A 499 44.00 -8.88 23.02
N VAL A 500 43.22 -8.81 21.95
CA VAL A 500 41.76 -8.61 22.02
C VAL A 500 41.12 -9.91 22.53
N SER A 501 40.78 -9.92 23.82
CA SER A 501 40.05 -11.01 24.46
C SER A 501 38.62 -11.10 23.91
N LEU A 502 38.45 -11.80 22.78
CA LEU A 502 37.16 -12.21 22.21
C LEU A 502 36.54 -13.35 23.05
N GLY A 503 36.20 -13.01 24.29
CA GLY A 503 35.50 -13.86 25.24
C GLY A 503 34.60 -13.00 26.11
N VAL A 504 33.37 -13.47 26.33
CA VAL A 504 32.47 -12.89 27.34
C VAL A 504 33.12 -13.02 28.72
N LYS A 505 32.89 -12.03 29.60
CA LYS A 505 33.30 -12.12 31.01
C LYS A 505 32.41 -13.09 31.79
N ASP A 506 32.69 -14.38 31.61
CA ASP A 506 32.35 -15.41 32.59
C ASP A 506 33.66 -15.95 33.20
N ASP A 507 33.69 -16.07 34.52
CA ASP A 507 34.93 -16.31 35.26
C ASP A 507 35.51 -17.73 35.05
N HIS A 508 36.83 -17.83 35.23
CA HIS A 508 37.58 -19.09 35.36
C HIS A 508 37.69 -20.01 34.13
N SER A 509 37.81 -19.44 32.91
CA SER A 509 38.44 -20.15 31.79
C SER A 509 39.72 -19.44 31.31
N SER A 510 40.68 -20.19 30.77
CA SER A 510 42.01 -19.68 30.41
C SER A 510 41.95 -18.75 29.19
N SER A 511 42.39 -17.50 29.35
CA SER A 511 42.49 -16.52 28.26
C SER A 511 43.50 -16.96 27.19
N ILE A 512 43.02 -17.55 26.10
CA ILE A 512 43.85 -17.88 24.94
C ILE A 512 44.18 -16.57 24.21
N ASN A 513 45.41 -16.07 24.39
CA ASN A 513 45.94 -14.99 23.57
C ASN A 513 46.14 -15.51 22.14
N VAL A 514 45.18 -15.21 21.27
CA VAL A 514 45.29 -15.49 19.83
C VAL A 514 46.07 -14.34 19.18
N ASP A 515 47.25 -14.61 18.63
CA ASP A 515 48.07 -13.61 17.95
C ASP A 515 47.36 -13.05 16.71
N THR A 516 46.66 -11.93 16.88
CA THR A 516 45.94 -11.20 15.82
C THR A 516 46.84 -10.87 14.62
N ASN A 517 48.13 -10.67 14.87
CA ASN A 517 49.16 -10.43 13.86
C ASN A 517 49.33 -11.61 12.87
N ARG A 518 49.00 -12.85 13.25
CA ARG A 518 49.00 -14.03 12.36
C ARG A 518 47.93 -13.91 11.27
N PHE A 519 46.77 -13.33 11.58
CA PHE A 519 45.67 -13.18 10.63
C PHE A 519 45.88 -12.03 9.64
N THR A 520 46.84 -11.14 9.91
CA THR A 520 47.23 -10.01 9.05
C THR A 520 48.66 -10.10 8.53
N SER A 521 49.28 -11.29 8.56
CA SER A 521 50.61 -11.51 7.97
C SER A 521 50.70 -12.79 7.14
N GLY A 522 51.60 -12.78 6.15
CA GLY A 522 51.85 -13.89 5.24
C GLY A 522 50.63 -14.28 4.41
N VAL A 523 50.67 -15.49 3.86
CA VAL A 523 49.64 -16.02 2.95
C VAL A 523 48.25 -16.05 3.61
N GLU A 524 48.17 -16.23 4.95
CA GLU A 524 46.92 -16.13 5.71
C GLU A 524 46.26 -14.75 5.64
N GLY A 525 47.05 -13.67 5.59
CA GLY A 525 46.54 -12.31 5.40
C GLY A 525 46.00 -12.10 3.99
N VAL A 526 46.81 -12.44 2.98
CA VAL A 526 46.43 -12.30 1.55
C VAL A 526 45.23 -13.18 1.21
N GLN A 527 45.12 -14.39 1.77
CA GLN A 527 43.95 -15.25 1.61
C GLN A 527 42.64 -14.57 2.01
N ARG A 528 42.62 -13.81 3.11
CA ARG A 528 41.42 -13.09 3.58
C ARG A 528 41.03 -11.98 2.61
N LEU A 529 42.00 -11.24 2.10
CA LEU A 529 41.78 -10.18 1.10
C LEU A 529 41.34 -10.75 -0.25
N CYS A 530 41.94 -11.85 -0.73
CA CYS A 530 41.51 -12.53 -1.96
C CYS A 530 40.06 -13.01 -1.85
N LYS A 531 39.63 -13.53 -0.70
CA LYS A 531 38.23 -13.92 -0.46
C LYS A 531 37.26 -12.74 -0.55
N ALA A 532 37.62 -11.58 0.00
CA ALA A 532 36.84 -10.34 -0.12
C ALA A 532 36.81 -9.78 -1.56
N LEU A 533 37.93 -9.87 -2.29
CA LEU A 533 38.01 -9.46 -3.69
C LEU A 533 37.14 -10.36 -4.60
N LEU A 534 37.25 -11.68 -4.46
CA LEU A 534 36.47 -12.62 -5.27
C LEU A 534 34.97 -12.52 -4.97
N SER A 535 34.55 -12.39 -3.71
CA SER A 535 33.13 -12.24 -3.37
C SER A 535 32.54 -10.91 -3.86
N SER A 536 33.30 -9.81 -3.79
CA SER A 536 32.85 -8.52 -4.33
C SER A 536 32.78 -8.52 -5.86
N ARG A 537 33.76 -9.08 -6.58
CA ARG A 537 33.73 -9.20 -8.05
C ARG A 537 32.66 -10.17 -8.56
N PHE A 538 32.39 -11.26 -7.84
CA PHE A 538 31.31 -12.20 -8.19
C PHE A 538 29.92 -11.56 -8.07
N VAL A 539 29.66 -10.81 -6.99
CA VAL A 539 28.37 -10.13 -6.84
C VAL A 539 28.27 -8.89 -7.75
N GLU A 540 29.39 -8.24 -8.09
CA GLU A 540 29.43 -7.23 -9.17
C GLU A 540 28.97 -7.82 -10.51
N ALA A 541 29.51 -8.98 -10.90
CA ALA A 541 29.10 -9.67 -12.12
C ALA A 541 27.61 -10.09 -12.09
N ALA A 542 27.14 -10.65 -10.97
CA ALA A 542 25.73 -10.99 -10.80
C ALA A 542 24.80 -9.76 -10.89
N MET A 543 25.21 -8.61 -10.34
CA MET A 543 24.48 -7.34 -10.49
C MET A 543 24.43 -6.82 -11.92
N HIS A 544 25.44 -7.09 -12.75
CA HIS A 544 25.36 -6.81 -14.18
C HIS A 544 24.33 -7.72 -14.86
N THR A 545 24.35 -9.03 -14.60
CA THR A 545 23.36 -9.98 -15.16
C THR A 545 21.92 -9.64 -14.75
N TRP A 546 21.66 -9.38 -13.45
CA TRP A 546 20.33 -8.94 -12.99
C TRP A 546 19.95 -7.54 -13.51
N GLY A 547 20.91 -6.72 -13.93
CA GLY A 547 20.66 -5.43 -14.57
C GLY A 547 20.26 -5.52 -16.05
N GLU A 548 20.48 -6.67 -16.69
CA GLU A 548 20.13 -6.96 -18.08
C GLU A 548 18.89 -7.88 -18.21
N ASP A 549 18.43 -8.45 -17.10
CA ASP A 549 17.22 -9.28 -17.02
C ASP A 549 15.93 -8.48 -17.27
N LEU A 550 15.04 -9.07 -18.08
CA LEU A 550 13.80 -8.47 -18.57
C LEU A 550 12.92 -7.96 -17.43
N PHE A 551 12.80 -8.73 -16.34
CA PHE A 551 11.97 -8.37 -15.20
C PHE A 551 12.40 -7.02 -14.56
N PHE A 552 13.71 -6.82 -14.36
CA PHE A 552 14.22 -5.57 -13.78
C PHE A 552 14.13 -4.40 -14.76
N LEU A 553 14.28 -4.66 -16.06
CA LEU A 553 14.10 -3.65 -17.10
C LEU A 553 12.64 -3.19 -17.19
N GLU A 554 11.68 -4.12 -17.23
CA GLU A 554 10.24 -3.82 -17.21
C GLU A 554 9.85 -3.03 -15.95
N LEU A 555 10.21 -3.53 -14.76
CA LEU A 555 9.99 -2.87 -13.48
C LEU A 555 10.59 -1.45 -13.45
N TRP A 556 11.79 -1.25 -14.02
CA TRP A 556 12.41 0.07 -14.14
C TRP A 556 11.67 0.98 -15.11
N THR A 557 11.12 0.47 -16.22
CA THR A 557 10.26 1.29 -17.10
C THR A 557 8.96 1.70 -16.38
N GLU A 558 8.32 0.81 -15.62
CA GLU A 558 7.09 1.14 -14.89
C GLU A 558 7.32 2.17 -13.76
N ILE A 559 8.43 2.06 -13.01
CA ILE A 559 8.84 3.06 -12.02
C ILE A 559 8.99 4.45 -12.67
N ASN A 560 9.49 4.51 -13.90
CA ASN A 560 9.68 5.77 -14.62
C ASN A 560 8.39 6.30 -15.30
N GLN A 561 7.48 5.42 -15.69
CA GLN A 561 6.16 5.79 -16.23
C GLN A 561 5.19 6.29 -15.13
N ARG A 562 5.23 5.69 -13.93
CA ARG A 562 4.27 5.98 -12.84
C ARG A 562 4.90 6.89 -11.77
N PRO A 563 4.58 8.20 -11.70
CA PRO A 563 5.24 9.15 -10.79
C PRO A 563 5.02 8.82 -9.30
N ALA A 564 3.93 8.12 -8.94
CA ALA A 564 3.71 7.62 -7.59
C ALA A 564 4.74 6.55 -7.19
N LEU A 565 5.09 5.63 -8.09
CA LEU A 565 6.14 4.63 -7.85
C LEU A 565 7.52 5.31 -7.78
N GLN A 566 7.78 6.32 -8.61
CA GLN A 566 9.00 7.13 -8.53
C GLN A 566 9.13 7.88 -7.19
N ALA A 567 8.02 8.35 -6.62
CA ALA A 567 8.01 8.96 -5.28
C ALA A 567 8.30 7.94 -4.17
N LEU A 568 7.71 6.74 -4.23
CA LEU A 568 7.98 5.65 -3.29
C LEU A 568 9.45 5.16 -3.38
N ALA A 569 9.99 5.00 -4.59
CA ALA A 569 11.40 4.62 -4.79
C ALA A 569 12.37 5.67 -4.22
N ARG A 570 12.06 6.96 -4.34
CA ARG A 570 12.82 8.04 -3.68
C ARG A 570 12.70 7.97 -2.16
N ALA A 571 11.49 7.79 -1.61
CA ALA A 571 11.25 7.72 -0.17
C ALA A 571 11.95 6.52 0.48
N SER A 572 11.89 5.34 -0.14
CA SER A 572 12.63 4.15 0.29
C SER A 572 14.14 4.24 0.09
N SER A 573 14.68 5.38 -0.39
CA SER A 573 16.08 5.59 -0.78
C SER A 573 16.64 4.41 -1.58
N VAL A 574 15.96 4.10 -2.68
CA VAL A 574 16.40 3.13 -3.67
C VAL A 574 17.63 3.68 -4.37
N LEU A 575 18.76 3.02 -4.13
CA LEU A 575 19.95 3.18 -4.93
C LEU A 575 19.71 2.43 -6.24
N PRO A 576 19.72 3.09 -7.42
CA PRO A 576 19.65 2.38 -8.70
C PRO A 576 20.75 1.32 -8.78
N VAL A 577 20.50 0.21 -9.48
CA VAL A 577 21.44 -0.94 -9.56
C VAL A 577 22.85 -0.48 -9.98
N SER A 578 22.95 0.46 -10.93
CA SER A 578 24.22 1.10 -11.32
C SER A 578 25.00 1.77 -10.17
N THR A 579 24.31 2.36 -9.19
CA THR A 579 24.92 2.95 -7.98
C THR A 579 25.26 1.92 -6.89
N LEU A 580 24.70 0.72 -6.97
CA LEU A 580 25.17 -0.44 -6.19
C LEU A 580 26.43 -1.02 -6.85
N ILE A 581 26.40 -1.31 -8.16
CA ILE A 581 27.56 -1.75 -8.96
C ILE A 581 28.79 -0.86 -8.70
N ALA A 582 28.64 0.47 -8.80
CA ALA A 582 29.72 1.42 -8.52
C ALA A 582 30.31 1.32 -7.09
N LYS A 583 29.53 0.86 -6.10
CA LYS A 583 30.03 0.58 -4.74
C LYS A 583 30.78 -0.75 -4.68
N TYR A 584 30.29 -1.79 -5.32
CA TYR A 584 31.01 -3.08 -5.41
C TYR A 584 32.35 -2.92 -6.12
N GLN A 585 32.39 -2.16 -7.23
CA GLN A 585 33.62 -1.78 -7.93
C GLN A 585 34.64 -1.07 -7.03
N LYS A 586 34.18 -0.12 -6.21
CA LYS A 586 35.04 0.58 -5.24
C LYS A 586 35.55 -0.33 -4.11
N VAL A 587 34.76 -1.32 -3.69
CA VAL A 587 35.19 -2.32 -2.69
C VAL A 587 36.18 -3.31 -3.31
N GLY A 588 35.98 -3.71 -4.57
CA GLY A 588 36.92 -4.51 -5.35
C GLY A 588 38.27 -3.80 -5.53
N SER A 589 38.27 -2.55 -6.01
CA SER A 589 39.51 -1.78 -6.18
C SER A 589 40.24 -1.54 -4.86
N ARG A 590 39.52 -1.23 -3.77
CA ARG A 590 40.12 -1.13 -2.43
C ARG A 590 40.76 -2.46 -2.01
N SER A 591 40.10 -3.59 -2.26
CA SER A 591 40.64 -4.92 -1.94
C SER A 591 41.94 -5.20 -2.72
N GLU A 592 41.97 -4.84 -4.01
CA GLU A 592 43.19 -4.90 -4.83
C GLU A 592 44.32 -4.02 -4.28
N ASP A 593 44.00 -2.78 -3.89
CA ASP A 593 44.97 -1.83 -3.32
C ASP A 593 45.60 -2.36 -2.01
N ILE A 594 44.78 -2.92 -1.11
CA ILE A 594 45.27 -3.51 0.15
C ILE A 594 46.14 -4.75 -0.14
N ILE A 595 45.79 -5.60 -1.12
CA ILE A 595 46.62 -6.77 -1.52
C ILE A 595 48.00 -6.31 -2.00
N VAL A 596 48.05 -5.33 -2.92
CA VAL A 596 49.32 -4.78 -3.42
C VAL A 596 50.13 -4.16 -2.28
N GLN A 597 49.49 -3.41 -1.38
CA GLN A 597 50.15 -2.80 -0.23
C GLN A 597 50.71 -3.86 0.74
N GLN A 598 49.95 -4.91 1.05
CA GLN A 598 50.36 -5.96 1.98
C GLN A 598 51.56 -6.75 1.44
N VAL A 599 51.45 -7.29 0.21
CA VAL A 599 52.50 -8.13 -0.39
C VAL A 599 53.80 -7.34 -0.51
N CYS A 600 53.74 -6.10 -1.01
CA CYS A 600 54.94 -5.27 -1.12
C CYS A 600 55.50 -4.88 0.26
N ALA A 601 54.68 -4.47 1.23
CA ALA A 601 55.17 -4.08 2.56
C ALA A 601 55.81 -5.24 3.34
N GLU A 602 55.32 -6.47 3.19
CA GLU A 602 55.95 -7.65 3.80
C GLU A 602 57.31 -7.95 3.17
N ILE A 603 57.41 -7.94 1.84
CA ILE A 603 58.67 -8.18 1.12
C ILE A 603 59.67 -7.06 1.42
N GLU A 604 59.26 -5.79 1.30
CA GLU A 604 60.05 -4.61 1.68
C GLU A 604 60.56 -4.72 3.12
N SER A 605 59.75 -5.23 4.06
CA SER A 605 60.17 -5.36 5.47
C SER A 605 61.15 -6.50 5.71
N ASN A 606 61.03 -7.63 4.99
CA ASN A 606 62.02 -8.71 5.07
C ASN A 606 63.33 -8.31 4.36
N LEU A 607 63.25 -7.57 3.25
CA LEU A 607 64.39 -7.08 2.48
C LEU A 607 65.26 -6.07 3.24
N LYS A 608 64.71 -5.35 4.24
CA LYS A 608 65.49 -4.40 5.06
C LYS A 608 66.74 -5.02 5.69
N GLY A 609 66.64 -6.26 6.18
CA GLY A 609 67.78 -6.97 6.77
C GLY A 609 68.91 -7.15 5.75
N HIS A 610 68.56 -7.64 4.55
CA HIS A 610 69.47 -7.78 3.42
C HIS A 610 70.14 -6.44 3.06
N LEU A 611 69.32 -5.42 2.77
CA LEU A 611 69.79 -4.10 2.36
C LEU A 611 70.74 -3.48 3.39
N SER A 612 70.39 -3.51 4.68
CA SER A 612 71.25 -2.97 5.74
C SER A 612 72.60 -3.69 5.80
N THR A 613 72.64 -5.03 5.79
CA THR A 613 73.90 -5.79 5.78
C THR A 613 74.77 -5.42 4.58
N THR A 614 74.18 -5.38 3.37
CA THR A 614 74.91 -5.09 2.13
C THR A 614 75.36 -3.63 2.02
N THR A 615 74.68 -2.67 2.67
CA THR A 615 75.12 -1.27 2.72
C THR A 615 76.18 -0.93 3.78
N THR A 616 76.39 -1.80 4.77
CA THR A 616 77.21 -1.49 5.98
C THR A 616 78.49 -2.33 6.08
N SER A 617 78.86 -3.07 5.02
CA SER A 617 80.04 -3.97 5.03
C SER A 617 81.19 -3.54 4.09
N PRO A 618 81.99 -2.52 4.45
CA PRO A 618 83.28 -2.27 3.81
C PRO A 618 84.35 -3.20 4.39
N ASN A 619 84.40 -4.47 3.94
CA ASN A 619 85.36 -5.46 4.45
C ASN A 619 86.25 -6.05 3.33
N PRO A 620 87.31 -5.34 2.91
CA PRO A 620 88.27 -5.79 1.90
C PRO A 620 89.26 -6.84 2.45
N GLY A 621 88.73 -7.87 3.13
CA GLY A 621 89.51 -8.87 3.89
C GLY A 621 89.35 -10.31 3.40
N THR A 622 88.32 -10.63 2.62
CA THR A 622 88.05 -12.00 2.15
C THR A 622 88.35 -12.14 0.66
N MET A 623 89.63 -12.35 0.32
CA MET A 623 89.99 -12.84 -1.01
C MET A 623 89.60 -14.33 -1.14
N SER A 624 88.34 -14.59 -1.50
CA SER A 624 88.03 -15.81 -2.25
C SER A 624 88.79 -15.79 -3.59
N LYS A 625 88.99 -16.96 -4.20
CA LYS A 625 89.67 -17.05 -5.50
C LYS A 625 88.74 -16.56 -6.61
N PRO A 626 89.27 -16.12 -7.76
CA PRO A 626 88.45 -15.70 -8.89
C PRO A 626 87.61 -16.83 -9.54
N ASP A 627 87.76 -18.09 -9.08
CA ASP A 627 87.14 -19.29 -9.65
C ASP A 627 85.96 -19.87 -8.82
N ASP A 628 85.62 -19.30 -7.65
CA ASP A 628 84.54 -19.84 -6.81
C ASP A 628 83.15 -19.38 -7.30
N ASP A 629 82.27 -20.36 -7.58
CA ASP A 629 80.91 -20.16 -8.09
C ASP A 629 80.03 -19.23 -7.24
N PHE A 630 79.07 -18.58 -7.92
CA PHE A 630 78.05 -17.66 -7.40
C PHE A 630 77.46 -18.05 -6.03
N THR A 631 78.01 -17.49 -4.94
CA THR A 631 77.48 -17.69 -3.58
C THR A 631 76.28 -16.76 -3.33
N LEU A 632 75.07 -17.23 -3.67
CA LEU A 632 73.83 -16.47 -3.44
C LEU A 632 73.68 -16.05 -1.96
N SER A 633 73.34 -14.78 -1.75
CA SER A 633 73.13 -14.20 -0.41
C SER A 633 72.03 -14.93 0.37
N GLN A 634 72.41 -15.60 1.47
CA GLN A 634 71.48 -16.40 2.28
C GLN A 634 70.34 -15.58 2.89
N THR A 635 70.55 -14.28 3.13
CA THR A 635 69.53 -13.37 3.66
C THR A 635 68.47 -12.96 2.61
N LEU A 636 68.70 -13.25 1.32
CA LEU A 636 67.74 -13.02 0.24
C LEU A 636 66.73 -14.16 0.04
N LEU A 637 67.06 -15.36 0.51
CA LEU A 637 66.20 -16.56 0.36
C LEU A 637 64.83 -16.38 1.01
N ALA A 638 64.76 -15.76 2.19
CA ALA A 638 63.51 -15.54 2.92
C ALA A 638 62.51 -14.61 2.19
N PRO A 639 62.86 -13.38 1.77
CA PRO A 639 61.94 -12.51 1.02
C PRO A 639 61.57 -13.06 -0.36
N ILE A 640 62.45 -13.81 -1.04
CA ILE A 640 62.14 -14.47 -2.33
C ILE A 640 61.16 -15.64 -2.13
N ALA A 641 61.35 -16.49 -1.11
CA ALA A 641 60.40 -17.54 -0.76
C ALA A 641 59.02 -16.98 -0.36
N LEU A 642 58.99 -15.83 0.32
CA LEU A 642 57.75 -15.15 0.68
C LEU A 642 57.01 -14.59 -0.55
N LEU A 643 57.71 -13.99 -1.51
CA LEU A 643 57.08 -13.62 -2.80
C LEU A 643 56.57 -14.86 -3.54
N SER A 644 57.37 -15.93 -3.61
CA SER A 644 57.00 -17.17 -4.31
C SER A 644 55.73 -17.81 -3.74
N THR A 645 55.58 -17.85 -2.41
CA THR A 645 54.37 -18.39 -1.76
C THR A 645 53.15 -17.50 -1.97
N HIS A 646 53.29 -16.17 -1.90
CA HIS A 646 52.22 -15.22 -2.23
C HIS A 646 51.76 -15.35 -3.69
N LEU A 647 52.68 -15.33 -4.66
CA LEU A 647 52.35 -15.46 -6.08
C LEU A 647 51.74 -16.83 -6.41
N SER A 648 52.24 -17.91 -5.81
CA SER A 648 51.67 -19.25 -5.99
C SER A 648 50.24 -19.35 -5.44
N TYR A 649 49.98 -18.78 -4.26
CA TYR A 649 48.63 -18.74 -3.69
C TYR A 649 47.67 -17.89 -4.55
N MET A 650 48.11 -16.69 -4.98
CA MET A 650 47.33 -15.82 -5.85
C MET A 650 47.06 -16.48 -7.21
N ARG A 651 48.01 -17.24 -7.78
CA ARG A 651 47.84 -18.01 -9.02
C ARG A 651 46.75 -19.08 -8.93
N VAL A 652 46.68 -19.82 -7.82
CA VAL A 652 45.66 -20.86 -7.62
C VAL A 652 44.29 -20.24 -7.34
N THR A 653 44.27 -19.11 -6.64
CA THR A 653 43.04 -18.47 -6.14
C THR A 653 42.35 -17.54 -7.14
N LEU A 654 43.10 -16.76 -7.93
CA LEU A 654 42.56 -15.63 -8.69
C LEU A 654 42.48 -15.91 -10.20
N PRO A 655 41.34 -15.64 -10.86
CA PRO A 655 41.22 -15.66 -12.32
C PRO A 655 42.27 -14.77 -13.01
N GLN A 656 42.75 -15.19 -14.19
CA GLN A 656 43.83 -14.50 -14.93
C GLN A 656 43.56 -12.99 -15.15
N GLN A 657 42.29 -12.62 -15.35
CA GLN A 657 41.84 -11.24 -15.55
C GLN A 657 42.15 -10.34 -14.34
N ILE A 658 42.07 -10.88 -13.11
CA ILE A 658 42.34 -10.18 -11.85
C ILE A 658 43.82 -10.33 -11.47
N LEU A 659 44.40 -11.51 -11.69
CA LEU A 659 45.80 -11.81 -11.37
C LEU A 659 46.79 -10.96 -12.17
N THR A 660 46.54 -10.73 -13.46
CA THR A 660 47.45 -9.99 -14.36
C THR A 660 47.68 -8.53 -13.94
N PRO A 661 46.64 -7.69 -13.70
CA PRO A 661 46.85 -6.33 -13.22
C PRO A 661 47.43 -6.28 -11.80
N LEU A 662 47.01 -7.16 -10.89
CA LEU A 662 47.59 -7.25 -9.55
C LEU A 662 49.08 -7.58 -9.58
N TYR A 663 49.49 -8.61 -10.32
CA TYR A 663 50.89 -8.98 -10.49
C TYR A 663 51.70 -7.80 -11.05
N ARG A 664 51.22 -7.13 -12.10
CA ARG A 664 51.90 -5.97 -12.69
C ARG A 664 52.15 -4.86 -11.64
N ARG A 665 51.16 -4.56 -10.78
CA ARG A 665 51.27 -3.54 -9.73
C ARG A 665 52.22 -3.94 -8.59
N ILE A 666 52.23 -5.23 -8.21
CA ILE A 666 53.16 -5.77 -7.21
C ILE A 666 54.59 -5.73 -7.76
N ALA A 667 54.80 -6.30 -8.95
CA ALA A 667 56.10 -6.40 -9.59
C ALA A 667 56.71 -5.04 -9.88
N SER A 668 55.96 -4.06 -10.43
CA SER A 668 56.51 -2.73 -10.70
C SER A 668 56.90 -1.98 -9.42
N ARG A 669 56.11 -2.10 -8.34
CA ARG A 669 56.46 -1.50 -7.03
C ARG A 669 57.70 -2.15 -6.42
N LEU A 670 57.83 -3.48 -6.49
CA LEU A 670 59.02 -4.19 -6.00
C LEU A 670 60.25 -3.87 -6.84
N ALA A 671 60.12 -3.83 -8.17
CA ALA A 671 61.19 -3.46 -9.09
C ALA A 671 61.71 -2.04 -8.82
N GLU A 672 60.81 -1.07 -8.66
CA GLU A 672 61.18 0.31 -8.33
C GLU A 672 61.84 0.42 -6.94
N HIS A 673 61.31 -0.27 -5.91
CA HIS A 673 61.93 -0.29 -4.58
C HIS A 673 63.33 -0.95 -4.60
N LEU A 674 63.52 -2.02 -5.36
CA LEU A 674 64.81 -2.69 -5.54
C LEU A 674 65.78 -1.79 -6.32
N LEU A 675 65.37 -1.19 -7.42
CA LEU A 675 66.16 -0.25 -8.23
C LEU A 675 66.64 0.92 -7.37
N GLN A 676 65.73 1.50 -6.59
CA GLN A 676 66.06 2.56 -5.64
C GLN A 676 67.04 2.10 -4.56
N ARG A 677 66.79 0.98 -3.88
CA ARG A 677 67.57 0.58 -2.68
C ARG A 677 68.87 -0.16 -2.97
N GLN A 678 68.89 -1.06 -3.94
CA GLN A 678 70.10 -1.82 -4.32
C GLN A 678 71.05 -0.99 -5.17
N ILE A 679 70.53 -0.13 -6.06
CA ILE A 679 71.32 0.53 -7.11
C ILE A 679 71.40 2.06 -6.92
N LEU A 680 70.26 2.77 -6.86
CA LEU A 680 70.25 4.24 -6.90
C LEU A 680 70.51 4.94 -5.55
N TYR A 681 70.45 4.23 -4.42
CA TYR A 681 70.74 4.76 -3.08
C TYR A 681 71.90 4.05 -2.35
N ARG A 682 72.47 2.99 -2.94
CA ARG A 682 73.77 2.43 -2.51
C ARG A 682 74.91 3.30 -3.06
N GLY A 683 76.09 3.16 -2.46
CA GLY A 683 77.27 3.98 -2.77
C GLY A 683 77.94 3.60 -4.09
N HIS A 684 79.28 3.56 -4.08
CA HIS A 684 80.06 2.97 -5.16
C HIS A 684 80.03 1.44 -5.07
N PHE A 685 80.26 0.77 -6.20
CA PHE A 685 80.21 -0.69 -6.35
C PHE A 685 81.50 -1.23 -6.94
N THR A 686 82.06 -2.29 -6.34
CA THR A 686 83.07 -3.12 -7.02
C THR A 686 82.41 -3.97 -8.11
N SER A 687 83.14 -4.36 -9.15
CA SER A 687 82.57 -5.20 -10.23
C SER A 687 82.09 -6.56 -9.72
N THR A 688 82.77 -7.12 -8.70
CA THR A 688 82.34 -8.31 -7.95
C THR A 688 80.97 -8.14 -7.29
N GLU A 689 80.70 -6.97 -6.68
CA GLU A 689 79.36 -6.66 -6.16
C GLU A 689 78.35 -6.46 -7.28
N GLY A 690 78.76 -5.88 -8.42
CA GLY A 690 77.90 -5.70 -9.58
C GLY A 690 77.37 -7.01 -10.16
N ARG A 691 78.26 -8.01 -10.33
CA ARG A 691 77.86 -9.37 -10.74
C ARG A 691 76.94 -10.05 -9.72
N ALA A 692 77.14 -9.80 -8.42
CA ALA A 692 76.23 -10.29 -7.38
C ALA A 692 74.83 -9.63 -7.47
N ILE A 693 74.76 -8.29 -7.57
CA ILE A 693 73.50 -7.55 -7.73
C ILE A 693 72.74 -8.02 -8.99
N HIS A 694 73.45 -8.27 -10.09
CA HIS A 694 72.85 -8.78 -11.31
C HIS A 694 72.16 -10.14 -11.10
N GLY A 695 72.85 -11.11 -10.50
CA GLY A 695 72.28 -12.42 -10.18
C GLY A 695 71.14 -12.35 -9.14
N GLU A 696 71.23 -11.47 -8.15
CA GLU A 696 70.12 -11.21 -7.22
C GLU A 696 68.87 -10.68 -7.95
N CYS A 697 69.05 -9.73 -8.89
CA CYS A 697 67.94 -9.14 -9.64
C CYS A 697 67.31 -10.12 -10.64
N GLU A 698 68.11 -10.92 -11.37
CA GLU A 698 67.53 -11.95 -12.25
C GLU A 698 66.82 -13.05 -11.46
N LEU A 699 67.25 -13.38 -10.23
CA LEU A 699 66.56 -14.36 -9.38
C LEU A 699 65.14 -13.92 -8.96
N TRP A 700 64.90 -12.62 -8.76
CA TRP A 700 63.55 -12.08 -8.54
C TRP A 700 62.64 -12.33 -9.75
N VAL A 701 63.16 -12.07 -10.95
CA VAL A 701 62.44 -12.26 -12.22
C VAL A 701 62.20 -13.75 -12.48
N GLU A 702 63.20 -14.60 -12.28
CA GLU A 702 63.09 -16.05 -12.45
C GLU A 702 62.08 -16.67 -11.48
N THR A 703 62.04 -16.20 -10.24
CA THR A 703 61.03 -16.64 -9.25
C THR A 703 59.60 -16.31 -9.71
N CYS A 704 59.40 -15.12 -10.28
CA CYS A 704 58.12 -14.74 -10.90
C CYS A 704 57.83 -15.59 -12.15
N ARG A 705 58.85 -15.94 -12.93
CA ARG A 705 58.75 -16.75 -14.16
C ARG A 705 58.31 -18.18 -13.84
N VAL A 706 59.03 -18.87 -12.95
CA VAL A 706 58.71 -20.24 -12.53
C VAL A 706 57.29 -20.33 -11.94
N THR A 707 56.87 -19.34 -11.15
CA THR A 707 55.54 -19.34 -10.53
C THR A 707 54.40 -19.00 -11.50
N LEU A 708 54.57 -18.02 -12.42
CA LEU A 708 53.46 -17.46 -13.20
C LEU A 708 53.45 -17.75 -14.71
N LEU A 709 54.53 -18.28 -15.30
CA LEU A 709 54.62 -18.47 -16.76
C LEU A 709 53.44 -19.26 -17.35
N GLN A 710 53.01 -20.34 -16.69
CA GLN A 710 51.85 -21.13 -17.08
C GLN A 710 50.54 -20.34 -16.94
N ALA A 711 50.37 -19.56 -15.87
CA ALA A 711 49.17 -18.76 -15.60
C ALA A 711 48.97 -17.60 -16.59
N PHE A 712 50.04 -17.14 -17.26
CA PHE A 712 49.98 -16.15 -18.34
C PHE A 712 50.13 -16.76 -19.75
N GLY A 713 49.80 -18.05 -19.91
CA GLY A 713 49.72 -18.71 -21.22
C GLY A 713 51.08 -18.88 -21.92
N GLY A 714 52.16 -19.08 -21.16
CA GLY A 714 53.52 -19.20 -21.68
C GLY A 714 54.16 -17.88 -22.10
N SER A 715 53.47 -16.75 -21.96
CA SER A 715 53.99 -15.44 -22.40
C SER A 715 55.03 -14.88 -21.42
N ARG A 716 56.31 -15.20 -21.69
CA ARG A 716 57.48 -14.71 -20.95
C ARG A 716 57.43 -13.19 -20.72
N ASN A 717 57.16 -12.43 -21.78
CA ASN A 717 57.11 -10.96 -21.74
C ASN A 717 56.05 -10.42 -20.75
N ARG A 718 54.94 -11.13 -20.50
CA ARG A 718 53.92 -10.71 -19.50
C ARG A 718 54.45 -10.79 -18.06
N VAL A 719 55.37 -11.72 -17.79
CA VAL A 719 56.03 -11.82 -16.49
C VAL A 719 57.14 -10.77 -16.36
N GLU A 720 57.97 -10.63 -17.39
CA GLU A 720 59.23 -9.88 -17.31
C GLU A 720 59.08 -8.36 -17.52
N ALA A 721 58.09 -7.90 -18.28
CA ALA A 721 57.89 -6.47 -18.59
C ALA A 721 57.89 -5.52 -17.37
N PRO A 722 57.24 -5.82 -16.23
CA PRO A 722 57.26 -4.94 -15.04
C PRO A 722 58.64 -4.82 -14.36
N TRP A 723 59.60 -5.67 -14.73
CA TRP A 723 60.95 -5.72 -14.15
C TRP A 723 62.03 -5.15 -15.07
N LEU A 724 61.74 -4.79 -16.33
CA LEU A 724 62.77 -4.43 -17.32
C LEU A 724 63.71 -3.32 -16.85
N ARG A 725 63.19 -2.23 -16.25
CA ARG A 725 64.00 -1.13 -15.68
C ARG A 725 64.96 -1.59 -14.57
N LEU A 726 64.59 -2.62 -13.80
CA LEU A 726 65.50 -3.23 -12.80
C LEU A 726 66.53 -4.14 -13.49
N VAL A 727 66.11 -4.96 -14.46
CA VAL A 727 66.99 -5.89 -15.20
C VAL A 727 68.05 -5.12 -15.98
N GLU A 728 67.68 -4.02 -16.64
CA GLU A 728 68.59 -3.12 -17.34
C GLU A 728 69.63 -2.52 -16.38
N ALA A 729 69.17 -1.91 -15.28
CA ALA A 729 70.05 -1.36 -14.25
C ALA A 729 70.99 -2.41 -13.66
N ALA A 730 70.49 -3.62 -13.41
CA ALA A 730 71.26 -4.71 -12.84
C ALA A 730 72.32 -5.23 -13.83
N ARG A 731 71.98 -5.37 -15.11
CA ARG A 731 72.92 -5.71 -16.17
C ARG A 731 73.99 -4.65 -16.33
N LEU A 732 73.62 -3.36 -16.41
CA LEU A 732 74.53 -2.21 -16.50
C LEU A 732 75.63 -2.23 -15.43
N VAL A 733 75.29 -2.57 -14.18
CA VAL A 733 76.27 -2.63 -13.07
C VAL A 733 77.20 -3.86 -13.17
N SER A 734 76.87 -4.86 -13.99
CA SER A 734 77.69 -6.06 -14.24
C SER A 734 78.50 -6.03 -15.54
N VAL A 735 78.38 -5.00 -16.38
CA VAL A 735 79.12 -4.90 -17.65
C VAL A 735 80.60 -4.58 -17.40
N GLU A 736 81.50 -5.39 -17.96
CA GLU A 736 82.96 -5.27 -17.79
C GLU A 736 83.70 -5.23 -19.14
N GLY A 737 84.81 -4.50 -19.21
CA GLY A 737 85.66 -4.38 -20.41
C GLY A 737 85.04 -3.58 -21.57
N GLU A 738 85.39 -3.95 -22.80
CA GLU A 738 84.87 -3.44 -24.08
C GLU A 738 83.41 -2.93 -24.07
N PRO A 739 82.39 -3.72 -23.68
CA PRO A 739 81.00 -3.25 -23.66
C PRO A 739 80.73 -2.13 -22.64
N ARG A 740 81.47 -2.06 -21.52
CA ARG A 740 81.37 -0.96 -20.53
C ARG A 740 81.87 0.33 -21.17
N GLU A 741 82.98 0.27 -21.89
CA GLU A 741 83.53 1.44 -22.60
C GLU A 741 82.58 1.96 -23.69
N ARG A 742 81.93 1.08 -24.46
CA ARG A 742 80.91 1.48 -25.45
C ARG A 742 79.73 2.20 -24.79
N VAL A 743 79.16 1.64 -23.73
CA VAL A 743 78.01 2.24 -23.03
C VAL A 743 78.39 3.56 -22.34
N VAL A 744 79.59 3.67 -21.77
CA VAL A 744 80.12 4.93 -21.21
C VAL A 744 80.31 5.98 -22.29
N ASN A 745 80.92 5.62 -23.43
CA ASN A 745 81.18 6.52 -24.55
C ASN A 745 79.89 6.98 -25.24
N ALA A 746 78.87 6.12 -25.39
CA ALA A 746 77.56 6.52 -25.89
C ALA A 746 76.81 7.40 -24.88
N THR A 747 76.80 7.02 -23.59
CA THR A 747 76.00 7.73 -22.57
C THR A 747 76.53 9.14 -22.30
N PHE A 748 77.86 9.34 -22.24
CA PHE A 748 78.48 10.65 -21.97
C PHE A 748 79.08 11.35 -23.21
N GLY A 749 79.12 10.69 -24.37
CA GLY A 749 79.54 11.28 -25.64
C GLY A 749 78.41 12.02 -26.36
N GLY A 750 78.68 12.42 -27.61
CA GLY A 750 77.79 13.24 -28.43
C GLY A 750 76.84 12.47 -29.37
N THR A 751 76.56 11.18 -29.11
CA THR A 751 75.63 10.38 -29.93
C THR A 751 74.18 10.84 -29.78
N ASP A 752 73.38 10.64 -30.82
CA ASP A 752 71.95 10.93 -30.81
C ASP A 752 71.16 9.98 -29.89
N GLU A 753 69.92 10.29 -29.55
CA GLU A 753 69.10 9.44 -28.67
C GLU A 753 68.76 8.08 -29.33
N GLY A 754 68.45 8.05 -30.63
CA GLY A 754 68.17 6.79 -31.33
C GLY A 754 69.40 5.88 -31.46
N GLU A 755 70.58 6.45 -31.72
CA GLU A 755 71.85 5.71 -31.72
C GLU A 755 72.21 5.19 -30.31
N TRP A 756 71.87 5.96 -29.27
CA TRP A 756 72.08 5.57 -27.88
C TRP A 756 71.14 4.41 -27.48
N GLU A 757 69.85 4.46 -27.85
CA GLU A 757 68.91 3.35 -27.63
C GLU A 757 69.35 2.06 -28.34
N GLU A 758 69.87 2.15 -29.57
CA GLU A 758 70.39 0.99 -30.30
C GLU A 758 71.60 0.35 -29.58
N VAL A 759 72.58 1.16 -29.14
CA VAL A 759 73.73 0.68 -28.33
C VAL A 759 73.28 0.06 -27.00
N MET A 760 72.26 0.62 -26.34
CA MET A 760 71.70 0.08 -25.11
C MET A 760 71.01 -1.27 -25.34
N VAL A 761 70.25 -1.42 -26.44
CA VAL A 761 69.64 -2.70 -26.82
C VAL A 761 70.69 -3.73 -27.23
N GLU A 762 71.76 -3.36 -27.95
CA GLU A 762 72.86 -4.28 -28.29
C GLU A 762 73.62 -4.80 -27.06
N VAL A 763 73.94 -3.92 -26.09
CA VAL A 763 74.83 -4.28 -24.97
C VAL A 763 74.06 -4.80 -23.75
N VAL A 764 72.84 -4.31 -23.49
CA VAL A 764 72.05 -4.60 -22.27
C VAL A 764 70.81 -5.45 -22.57
N GLY A 765 70.36 -5.49 -23.84
CA GLY A 765 69.20 -6.26 -24.30
C GLY A 765 67.84 -5.58 -24.10
N CYS A 766 67.81 -4.35 -23.58
CA CYS A 766 66.62 -3.53 -23.37
C CYS A 766 67.02 -2.06 -23.09
N SER A 767 66.10 -1.12 -23.34
CA SER A 767 66.28 0.32 -23.09
C SER A 767 64.96 0.92 -22.58
N GLU A 768 64.83 1.01 -21.26
CA GLU A 768 63.65 1.45 -20.48
C GLU A 768 64.03 2.45 -19.36
N LEU A 769 65.33 2.65 -19.11
CA LEU A 769 65.87 3.75 -18.32
C LEU A 769 66.19 4.96 -19.21
N THR A 770 66.10 6.16 -18.65
CA THR A 770 66.55 7.37 -19.35
C THR A 770 68.07 7.46 -19.36
N ARG A 771 68.65 8.13 -20.37
CA ARG A 771 70.10 8.41 -20.49
C ARG A 771 70.68 9.07 -19.23
N GLU A 772 69.88 9.87 -18.52
CA GLU A 772 70.26 10.43 -17.21
C GLU A 772 70.33 9.40 -16.08
N GLU A 773 69.44 8.41 -16.05
CA GLU A 773 69.43 7.34 -15.05
C GLU A 773 70.60 6.39 -15.29
N VAL A 774 70.83 5.99 -16.53
CA VAL A 774 72.02 5.22 -16.93
C VAL A 774 73.30 5.98 -16.58
N GLY A 775 73.39 7.27 -16.89
CA GLY A 775 74.50 8.13 -16.48
C GLY A 775 74.65 8.29 -14.96
N ARG A 776 73.57 8.16 -14.18
CA ARG A 776 73.60 8.15 -12.69
C ARG A 776 74.00 6.80 -12.09
N ILE A 777 73.88 5.71 -12.85
CA ILE A 777 74.33 4.36 -12.48
C ILE A 777 75.82 4.21 -12.81
N LEU A 778 76.24 4.51 -14.05
CA LEU A 778 77.63 4.35 -14.52
C LEU A 778 78.65 5.10 -13.66
N ARG A 779 78.29 6.27 -13.10
CA ARG A 779 79.14 7.09 -12.20
C ARG A 779 79.43 6.45 -10.83
N ARG A 780 78.86 5.28 -10.52
CA ARG A 780 79.03 4.56 -9.24
C ARG A 780 79.76 3.23 -9.38
N ILE A 781 80.02 2.80 -10.61
CA ILE A 781 80.80 1.59 -10.87
C ILE A 781 82.26 2.05 -10.89
N ASP A 782 83.09 1.49 -10.01
CA ASP A 782 84.53 1.80 -9.93
C ASP A 782 85.35 1.10 -11.03
#